data_AF-A0A6S6U2P9-F1
#
_entry.id   AF-A0A6S6U2P9-F1
#
_cell.length_a   1.000
_cell.length_b   1.000
_cell.length_c   1.000
_cell.angle_alpha   90.00
_cell.angle_beta   90.00
_cell.angle_gamma   90.00
#
_symmetry.space_group_name_H-M   'P 1'
#
loop_
_entity.id
_entity.type
_entity.pdbx_description
1 polymer ?
#
loop_
_entity_poly.entity_id
_entity_poly.type
_entity_poly.pdbx_seq_one_letter_code
_entity_poly.pdbx_strand_id
1 'polypeptide(L)'
;MKQNLRYLLCLIVGIGFWLPSANAQLVNYEDTWQEFLKNPKTSAISKLTEPSKEQVANYLKYSLMYANSYFCADDLTQSEKMMREVASISADAQAKIPGFVIKYEELQTRIAAYKVCGKAWVRFIDGESIDIAELEKSEMQEAKKVCEKGTLCKYFYMTSMYYYCKGDLKQSRGQFENRVQKLVDKTSFEPKDVNGMDERVTMMKKLWAGIDKLNPAWAKLIESDKSPGFDTELPLIDCYAIPNMKEYILRASADLCAVGDEMLKKIKALQKTNTHPIPSDLADKIEWLEKAVAENNTGLATLNKAWTKFLPESKPSGVDYGHEFVCDRAAEVKAYIMDGFADPCGGGKMALDKIEAIKKEHNPSLDAETMAKLKQLKARVNKEEENLAKLNEAWEDFVPDDKIKGKINFVFEYCDKEAQVKAYVMDGTINFCAKGKSRLADITKLRGSDRPELADEVIKKIEALQAKQDESDQDLADLNTAWKLYTSTDKTMAWKEGFPQKDTTGIEDNIRLVKFYCDKIAQTKSWVIKGQLNPCEKGEAYLAKINKLKKQASLTYDKELACQVSRLKSKVYQCKYWALVLKAWKVTYEECERFGPASSKIMYADLNSDELPCETTVEFKHLGKIGIQYTITTFLCQRINLAKMGDPEYYKKIATWVDTEVLSKYCESNMRCKEDFYIYLEGHTDGNRFSGAKYDKSLGIPEGTPFTHFVGNNSGSVDTTKEATRNITTDLKSNMELGIARAWTVKQQLDFMKVPIKVGAYEHPSGEKGGEFRRIEIELNITNLMLDFYEKTLKELIKESGIGNRPKLGC
;
A
#
# COMPACT_ATOMS: atom_id res chain seq x y z
N MET A 1 -50.40 117.84 -6.94
CA MET A 1 -50.13 116.75 -5.96
C MET A 1 -51.44 115.97 -5.88
N LYS A 2 -51.52 114.64 -6.10
CA LYS A 2 -50.96 113.52 -5.31
C LYS A 2 -51.32 113.62 -3.82
N GLN A 3 -51.87 112.63 -3.10
CA GLN A 3 -52.38 111.25 -3.31
C GLN A 3 -53.17 110.92 -2.01
N ASN A 4 -54.28 110.15 -1.86
CA ASN A 4 -55.18 109.26 -2.64
C ASN A 4 -56.63 109.49 -2.10
N LEU A 5 -57.79 108.99 -2.58
CA LEU A 5 -58.22 107.95 -3.53
C LEU A 5 -58.11 106.45 -3.12
N ARG A 6 -58.99 105.93 -2.23
CA ARG A 6 -59.45 104.51 -2.32
C ARG A 6 -60.70 104.03 -1.55
N TYR A 7 -61.26 104.78 -0.59
CA TYR A 7 -62.33 104.27 0.30
C TYR A 7 -63.64 105.11 0.34
N LEU A 8 -63.97 105.83 -0.74
CA LEU A 8 -65.20 106.65 -0.84
C LEU A 8 -66.28 106.05 -1.77
N LEU A 9 -66.29 104.73 -1.92
CA LEU A 9 -67.41 103.90 -2.41
C LEU A 9 -67.32 102.58 -1.61
N CYS A 10 -68.38 102.03 -0.99
CA CYS A 10 -69.80 102.36 -1.07
C CYS A 10 -70.40 102.67 0.32
N LEU A 11 -70.62 103.96 0.61
CA LEU A 11 -71.58 104.43 1.61
C LEU A 11 -72.84 104.89 0.84
N ILE A 12 -74.01 104.95 1.49
CA ILE A 12 -75.32 105.33 0.91
C ILE A 12 -76.04 104.19 0.12
N VAL A 13 -76.36 103.09 0.82
CA VAL A 13 -77.72 102.51 0.98
C VAL A 13 -77.67 101.75 2.33
N GLY A 14 -78.64 101.75 3.23
CA GLY A 14 -79.91 102.50 3.31
C GLY A 14 -80.69 101.95 4.52
N ILE A 15 -81.22 102.83 5.39
CA ILE A 15 -81.89 102.42 6.64
C ILE A 15 -83.32 101.95 6.33
N GLY A 16 -83.71 100.76 6.81
CA GLY A 16 -85.12 100.35 6.78
C GLY A 16 -85.39 98.91 7.25
N PHE A 17 -86.43 98.77 8.08
CA PHE A 17 -87.19 97.56 8.44
C PHE A 17 -86.40 96.39 9.09
N TRP A 18 -86.71 96.01 10.34
CA TRP A 18 -87.93 95.31 10.83
C TRP A 18 -88.10 93.91 10.24
N LEU A 19 -88.15 92.93 11.15
CA LEU A 19 -88.65 91.55 10.99
C LEU A 19 -87.97 90.69 9.89
N PRO A 20 -87.27 89.61 10.25
CA PRO A 20 -87.10 88.49 9.32
C PRO A 20 -88.47 87.84 9.11
N SER A 21 -89.15 88.23 8.03
CA SER A 21 -90.45 87.69 7.63
C SER A 21 -90.44 86.17 7.59
N ALA A 22 -91.55 85.54 7.97
CA ALA A 22 -91.82 84.12 7.69
C ALA A 22 -92.13 83.88 6.20
N ASN A 23 -91.26 84.38 5.31
CA ASN A 23 -91.29 84.12 3.89
C ASN A 23 -90.68 82.73 3.65
N ALA A 24 -91.52 81.70 3.80
CA ALA A 24 -91.25 80.43 3.16
C ALA A 24 -91.02 80.71 1.65
N GLN A 25 -89.90 80.23 1.09
CA GLN A 25 -89.78 80.15 -0.35
C GLN A 25 -90.84 79.17 -0.84
N LEU A 26 -91.94 79.69 -1.37
CA LEU A 26 -92.97 78.90 -2.05
C LEU A 26 -92.35 78.29 -3.30
N VAL A 27 -91.85 77.07 -3.16
CA VAL A 27 -91.25 76.30 -4.25
C VAL A 27 -92.33 76.00 -5.28
N ASN A 28 -92.20 76.63 -6.45
CA ASN A 28 -93.18 76.51 -7.51
C ASN A 28 -93.15 75.12 -8.15
N TYR A 29 -94.34 74.55 -8.34
CA TYR A 29 -94.55 73.28 -9.03
C TYR A 29 -94.13 73.31 -10.50
N GLU A 30 -94.19 74.45 -11.18
CA GLU A 30 -93.69 74.56 -12.56
C GLU A 30 -92.17 74.68 -12.58
N ASP A 31 -91.55 75.56 -11.78
CA ASP A 31 -90.08 75.73 -11.81
C ASP A 31 -89.35 74.44 -11.39
N THR A 32 -89.85 73.74 -10.37
CA THR A 32 -89.31 72.44 -9.95
C THR A 32 -89.50 71.35 -11.00
N TRP A 33 -90.61 71.41 -11.74
CA TRP A 33 -90.85 70.51 -12.89
C TRP A 33 -89.89 70.81 -14.04
N GLN A 34 -89.67 72.08 -14.38
CA GLN A 34 -88.70 72.50 -15.40
C GLN A 34 -87.25 72.19 -15.01
N GLU A 35 -86.90 72.22 -13.72
CA GLU A 35 -85.64 71.67 -13.22
C GLU A 35 -85.57 70.15 -13.38
N PHE A 36 -86.61 69.41 -12.96
CA PHE A 36 -86.68 67.95 -13.07
C PHE A 36 -86.59 67.44 -14.52
N LEU A 37 -87.22 68.12 -15.47
CA LEU A 37 -87.11 67.81 -16.90
C LEU A 37 -85.65 67.86 -17.39
N LYS A 38 -84.88 68.86 -16.93
CA LYS A 38 -83.46 69.08 -17.27
C LYS A 38 -82.51 68.18 -16.48
N ASN A 39 -82.82 67.97 -15.20
CA ASN A 39 -82.03 67.20 -14.25
C ASN A 39 -82.96 66.47 -13.26
N PRO A 40 -83.26 65.17 -13.49
CA PRO A 40 -84.05 64.36 -12.57
C PRO A 40 -83.46 64.20 -11.15
N LYS A 41 -82.25 64.72 -10.89
CA LYS A 41 -81.60 64.73 -9.56
C LYS A 41 -81.62 66.13 -8.90
N THR A 42 -82.52 67.03 -9.27
CA THR A 42 -82.63 68.32 -8.56
C THR A 42 -83.06 68.12 -7.09
N SER A 43 -82.39 68.85 -6.20
CA SER A 43 -82.71 68.90 -4.77
C SER A 43 -83.99 69.71 -4.45
N ALA A 44 -84.58 70.40 -5.43
CA ALA A 44 -85.82 71.15 -5.23
C ALA A 44 -87.04 70.25 -4.93
N ILE A 45 -87.02 68.97 -5.36
CA ILE A 45 -88.12 68.01 -5.15
C ILE A 45 -88.42 67.83 -3.66
N SER A 46 -87.39 67.72 -2.80
CA SER A 46 -87.57 67.48 -1.35
C SER A 46 -88.17 68.66 -0.58
N LYS A 47 -88.46 69.77 -1.25
CA LYS A 47 -89.12 70.97 -0.70
C LYS A 47 -90.59 71.08 -1.12
N LEU A 48 -91.10 70.18 -1.96
CA LEU A 48 -92.50 70.19 -2.40
C LEU A 48 -93.40 69.53 -1.35
N THR A 49 -94.50 70.20 -1.00
CA THR A 49 -95.57 69.65 -0.16
C THR A 49 -96.58 68.91 -1.04
N GLU A 50 -96.99 67.70 -0.66
CA GLU A 50 -97.98 66.89 -1.40
C GLU A 50 -99.23 67.73 -1.75
N PRO A 51 -99.58 67.87 -3.05
CA PRO A 51 -100.71 68.67 -3.48
C PRO A 51 -101.99 67.82 -3.39
N SER A 52 -103.18 68.45 -3.44
CA SER A 52 -104.41 67.66 -3.40
C SER A 52 -104.61 66.87 -4.71
N LYS A 53 -105.31 65.73 -4.65
CA LYS A 53 -105.63 64.92 -5.84
C LYS A 53 -106.53 65.66 -6.83
N GLU A 54 -107.31 66.66 -6.38
CA GLU A 54 -108.03 67.57 -7.29
C GLU A 54 -107.08 68.42 -8.16
N GLN A 55 -105.84 68.70 -7.70
CA GLN A 55 -104.84 69.46 -8.44
C GLN A 55 -104.09 68.58 -9.44
N VAL A 56 -104.84 67.84 -10.28
CA VAL A 56 -104.36 66.72 -11.12
C VAL A 56 -103.00 66.97 -11.78
N ALA A 57 -102.77 68.14 -12.38
CA ALA A 57 -101.50 68.47 -13.03
C ALA A 57 -100.30 68.56 -12.05
N ASN A 58 -100.51 69.14 -10.86
CA ASN A 58 -99.48 69.19 -9.82
C ASN A 58 -99.34 67.86 -9.10
N TYR A 59 -100.44 67.10 -8.90
CA TYR A 59 -100.38 65.77 -8.29
C TYR A 59 -99.66 64.76 -9.16
N LEU A 60 -99.88 64.78 -10.47
CA LEU A 60 -99.08 64.02 -11.45
C LEU A 60 -97.59 64.38 -11.35
N LYS A 61 -97.26 65.68 -11.46
CA LYS A 61 -95.87 66.16 -11.35
C LYS A 61 -95.20 65.75 -10.04
N TYR A 62 -95.87 65.97 -8.90
CA TYR A 62 -95.42 65.56 -7.57
C TYR A 62 -95.13 64.06 -7.54
N SER A 63 -96.12 63.25 -7.92
CA SER A 63 -96.03 61.79 -7.88
C SER A 63 -94.90 61.28 -8.76
N LEU A 64 -94.70 61.82 -9.97
CA LEU A 64 -93.60 61.41 -10.84
C LEU A 64 -92.22 61.88 -10.33
N MET A 65 -92.12 63.10 -9.80
CA MET A 65 -90.87 63.61 -9.22
C MET A 65 -90.49 62.84 -7.96
N TYR A 66 -91.44 62.52 -7.07
CA TYR A 66 -91.22 61.68 -5.90
C TYR A 66 -91.01 60.21 -6.26
N ALA A 67 -91.70 59.66 -7.26
CA ALA A 67 -91.44 58.32 -7.77
C ALA A 67 -89.97 58.18 -8.21
N ASN A 68 -89.46 59.17 -8.93
CA ASN A 68 -88.05 59.23 -9.30
C ASN A 68 -87.17 59.47 -8.06
N SER A 69 -87.53 60.37 -7.14
CA SER A 69 -86.71 60.65 -5.96
C SER A 69 -86.57 59.45 -5.01
N TYR A 70 -87.65 58.73 -4.74
CA TYR A 70 -87.65 57.47 -4.00
C TYR A 70 -86.82 56.40 -4.72
N PHE A 71 -87.00 56.28 -6.05
CA PHE A 71 -86.18 55.38 -6.88
C PHE A 71 -84.68 55.71 -6.80
N CYS A 72 -84.29 56.99 -6.83
CA CYS A 72 -82.90 57.41 -6.67
C CYS A 72 -82.33 57.16 -5.26
N ALA A 73 -83.18 56.87 -4.28
CA ALA A 73 -82.84 56.59 -2.89
C ALA A 73 -83.02 55.10 -2.50
N ASP A 74 -83.15 54.22 -3.50
CA ASP A 74 -83.41 52.76 -3.38
C ASP A 74 -84.74 52.38 -2.68
N ASP A 75 -85.62 53.35 -2.41
CA ASP A 75 -86.98 53.10 -1.94
C ASP A 75 -87.90 52.74 -3.11
N LEU A 76 -87.72 51.53 -3.65
CA LEU A 76 -88.59 51.00 -4.70
C LEU A 76 -90.06 50.92 -4.23
N THR A 77 -90.32 50.70 -2.94
CA THR A 77 -91.70 50.55 -2.41
C THR A 77 -92.49 51.85 -2.53
N GLN A 78 -91.92 52.97 -2.09
CA GLN A 78 -92.56 54.29 -2.26
C GLN A 78 -92.49 54.75 -3.73
N SER A 79 -91.43 54.40 -4.47
CA SER A 79 -91.39 54.65 -5.91
C SER A 79 -92.57 53.99 -6.65
N GLU A 80 -92.80 52.70 -6.43
CA GLU A 80 -93.91 51.96 -7.04
C GLU A 80 -95.28 52.37 -6.50
N LYS A 81 -95.37 52.88 -5.26
CA LYS A 81 -96.58 53.54 -4.77
C LYS A 81 -96.87 54.80 -5.59
N MET A 82 -95.90 55.68 -5.75
CA MET A 82 -96.05 56.91 -6.53
C MET A 82 -96.28 56.64 -8.03
N MET A 83 -95.67 55.59 -8.60
CA MET A 83 -95.95 55.17 -9.99
C MET A 83 -97.37 54.62 -10.15
N ARG A 84 -97.93 53.93 -9.15
CA ARG A 84 -99.34 53.52 -9.15
C ARG A 84 -100.29 54.72 -9.01
N GLU A 85 -99.93 55.74 -8.24
CA GLU A 85 -100.68 57.00 -8.18
C GLU A 85 -100.71 57.69 -9.56
N VAL A 86 -99.57 57.80 -10.26
CA VAL A 86 -99.53 58.29 -11.66
C VAL A 86 -100.39 57.42 -12.58
N ALA A 87 -100.25 56.10 -12.51
CA ALA A 87 -100.99 55.15 -13.35
C ALA A 87 -102.51 55.15 -13.12
N SER A 88 -102.96 55.60 -11.94
CA SER A 88 -104.39 55.73 -11.61
C SER A 88 -105.08 56.91 -12.31
N ILE A 89 -104.31 57.83 -12.89
CA ILE A 89 -104.78 59.05 -13.53
C ILE A 89 -104.64 58.90 -15.06
N SER A 90 -105.66 59.34 -15.81
CA SER A 90 -105.78 59.05 -17.24
C SER A 90 -104.62 59.57 -18.10
N ALA A 91 -104.30 58.84 -19.17
CA ALA A 91 -103.27 59.21 -20.14
C ALA A 91 -103.52 60.62 -20.73
N ASP A 92 -104.77 61.02 -20.95
CA ASP A 92 -105.13 62.36 -21.40
C ASP A 92 -104.75 63.48 -20.42
N ALA A 93 -104.66 63.19 -19.12
CA ALA A 93 -104.18 64.14 -18.11
C ALA A 93 -102.64 64.14 -18.05
N GLN A 94 -102.00 62.98 -18.20
CA GLN A 94 -100.55 62.84 -18.30
C GLN A 94 -99.98 63.59 -19.53
N ALA A 95 -100.62 63.43 -20.69
CA ALA A 95 -100.21 64.05 -21.96
C ALA A 95 -100.35 65.59 -21.98
N LYS A 96 -101.17 66.18 -21.11
CA LYS A 96 -101.33 67.64 -20.99
C LYS A 96 -100.17 68.34 -20.28
N ILE A 97 -99.23 67.59 -19.70
CA ILE A 97 -98.08 68.14 -18.98
C ILE A 97 -96.82 68.01 -19.87
N PRO A 98 -96.18 69.12 -20.30
CA PRO A 98 -95.00 69.07 -21.15
C PRO A 98 -93.87 68.21 -20.55
N GLY A 99 -93.36 67.27 -21.35
CA GLY A 99 -92.31 66.33 -20.97
C GLY A 99 -92.73 65.21 -20.01
N PHE A 100 -94.00 65.15 -19.57
CA PHE A 100 -94.42 64.20 -18.54
C PHE A 100 -94.41 62.76 -19.00
N VAL A 101 -95.03 62.46 -20.14
CA VAL A 101 -95.06 61.11 -20.73
C VAL A 101 -93.62 60.59 -20.90
N ILE A 102 -92.72 61.41 -21.45
CA ILE A 102 -91.29 61.09 -21.59
C ILE A 102 -90.64 60.77 -20.23
N LYS A 103 -90.89 61.55 -19.17
CA LYS A 103 -90.33 61.27 -17.83
C LYS A 103 -90.97 60.09 -17.13
N TYR A 104 -92.25 59.81 -17.39
CA TYR A 104 -92.96 58.65 -16.87
C TYR A 104 -92.44 57.37 -17.53
N GLU A 105 -92.30 57.36 -18.86
CA GLU A 105 -91.70 56.27 -19.63
C GLU A 105 -90.21 56.07 -19.28
N GLU A 106 -89.41 57.14 -19.17
CA GLU A 106 -88.03 57.08 -18.67
C GLU A 106 -87.97 56.38 -17.30
N LEU A 107 -88.89 56.69 -16.38
CA LEU A 107 -88.89 56.11 -15.04
C LEU A 107 -89.44 54.67 -15.02
N GLN A 108 -90.48 54.36 -15.79
CA GLN A 108 -90.95 52.99 -15.99
C GLN A 108 -89.81 52.10 -16.51
N THR A 109 -89.08 52.59 -17.52
CA THR A 109 -87.93 51.91 -18.12
C THR A 109 -86.79 51.74 -17.11
N ARG A 110 -86.47 52.78 -16.31
CA ARG A 110 -85.47 52.69 -15.24
C ARG A 110 -85.85 51.70 -14.13
N ILE A 111 -87.13 51.65 -13.75
CA ILE A 111 -87.65 50.70 -12.74
C ILE A 111 -87.67 49.26 -13.29
N ALA A 112 -87.99 49.07 -14.57
CA ALA A 112 -87.84 47.79 -15.24
C ALA A 112 -86.36 47.34 -15.25
N ALA A 113 -85.45 48.23 -15.64
CA ALA A 113 -84.01 47.97 -15.66
C ALA A 113 -83.44 47.68 -14.26
N TYR A 114 -83.91 48.36 -13.22
CA TYR A 114 -83.62 48.02 -11.82
C TYR A 114 -84.00 46.57 -11.49
N LYS A 115 -85.22 46.16 -11.87
CA LYS A 115 -85.72 44.79 -11.59
C LYS A 115 -84.95 43.72 -12.37
N VAL A 116 -84.62 43.99 -13.64
CA VAL A 116 -83.80 43.09 -14.46
C VAL A 116 -82.38 42.99 -13.89
N CYS A 117 -81.78 44.12 -13.52
CA CYS A 117 -80.45 44.16 -12.90
C CYS A 117 -80.41 43.46 -11.53
N GLY A 118 -81.46 43.61 -10.72
CA GLY A 118 -81.61 42.86 -9.46
C GLY A 118 -81.68 41.35 -9.67
N LYS A 119 -82.42 40.87 -10.68
CA LYS A 119 -82.48 39.44 -11.03
C LYS A 119 -81.14 38.91 -11.54
N ALA A 120 -80.44 39.66 -12.38
CA ALA A 120 -79.09 39.32 -12.83
C ALA A 120 -78.09 39.31 -11.66
N TRP A 121 -78.21 40.24 -10.70
CA TRP A 121 -77.38 40.27 -9.49
C TRP A 121 -77.59 39.05 -8.59
N VAL A 122 -78.83 38.59 -8.39
CA VAL A 122 -79.12 37.37 -7.63
C VAL A 122 -78.44 36.16 -8.27
N ARG A 123 -78.65 35.94 -9.57
CA ARG A 123 -77.95 34.89 -10.34
C ARG A 123 -76.43 35.00 -10.23
N PHE A 124 -75.88 36.21 -10.30
CA PHE A 124 -74.45 36.46 -10.16
C PHE A 124 -73.89 36.13 -8.76
N ILE A 125 -74.62 36.45 -7.68
CA ILE A 125 -74.16 36.08 -6.32
C ILE A 125 -74.30 34.58 -6.06
N ASP A 126 -75.29 33.92 -6.66
CA ASP A 126 -75.50 32.46 -6.64
C ASP A 126 -74.47 31.70 -7.51
N GLY A 127 -73.56 32.40 -8.19
CA GLY A 127 -72.43 31.84 -8.93
C GLY A 127 -72.59 31.76 -10.45
N GLU A 128 -73.69 32.25 -11.02
CA GLU A 128 -73.91 32.24 -12.46
C GLU A 128 -73.10 33.32 -13.20
N SER A 129 -72.46 32.95 -14.31
CA SER A 129 -71.71 33.88 -15.16
C SER A 129 -72.65 34.73 -16.02
N ILE A 130 -72.81 36.01 -15.69
CA ILE A 130 -73.59 36.96 -16.50
C ILE A 130 -72.76 37.43 -17.70
N ASP A 131 -73.22 37.15 -18.91
CA ASP A 131 -72.55 37.56 -20.15
C ASP A 131 -72.84 39.03 -20.50
N ILE A 132 -71.90 39.71 -21.17
CA ILE A 132 -72.08 41.11 -21.62
C ILE A 132 -73.29 41.27 -22.54
N ALA A 133 -73.61 40.25 -23.36
CA ALA A 133 -74.79 40.26 -24.20
C ALA A 133 -76.10 40.25 -23.40
N GLU A 134 -76.10 39.81 -22.14
CA GLU A 134 -77.24 39.99 -21.23
C GLU A 134 -77.27 41.40 -20.64
N LEU A 135 -76.11 41.94 -20.23
CA LEU A 135 -75.97 43.31 -19.73
C LEU A 135 -76.36 44.38 -20.78
N GLU A 136 -76.17 44.07 -22.06
CA GLU A 136 -76.46 44.99 -23.18
C GLU A 136 -77.84 44.83 -23.84
N LYS A 137 -78.67 43.85 -23.42
CA LYS A 137 -80.10 43.76 -23.79
C LYS A 137 -80.80 45.08 -23.47
N SER A 138 -81.70 45.55 -24.33
CA SER A 138 -82.39 46.85 -24.19
C SER A 138 -82.98 47.11 -22.78
N GLU A 139 -83.65 46.12 -22.19
CA GLU A 139 -84.25 46.21 -20.84
C GLU A 139 -83.20 46.37 -19.72
N MET A 140 -82.01 45.79 -19.90
CA MET A 140 -80.90 45.82 -18.92
C MET A 140 -79.94 46.98 -19.19
N GLN A 141 -79.82 47.42 -20.44
CA GLN A 141 -78.89 48.46 -20.88
C GLN A 141 -79.19 49.81 -20.21
N GLU A 142 -80.44 50.08 -19.85
CA GLU A 142 -80.84 51.30 -19.12
C GLU A 142 -80.44 51.28 -17.62
N ALA A 143 -80.06 50.12 -17.07
CA ALA A 143 -79.54 50.02 -15.70
C ALA A 143 -78.23 50.81 -15.52
N LYS A 144 -77.47 51.08 -16.60
CA LYS A 144 -76.30 51.97 -16.58
C LYS A 144 -76.65 53.47 -16.57
N LYS A 145 -77.93 53.84 -16.65
CA LYS A 145 -78.45 55.22 -16.66
C LYS A 145 -79.41 55.54 -15.50
N VAL A 146 -79.69 54.59 -14.60
CA VAL A 146 -80.55 54.86 -13.43
C VAL A 146 -79.89 55.86 -12.48
N CYS A 147 -80.67 56.42 -11.55
CA CYS A 147 -80.12 57.23 -10.47
C CYS A 147 -79.84 56.45 -9.19
N GLU A 148 -80.51 55.31 -9.00
CA GLU A 148 -80.28 54.33 -7.93
C GLU A 148 -78.84 53.78 -8.01
N LYS A 149 -78.05 53.96 -6.95
CA LYS A 149 -76.59 53.74 -6.97
C LYS A 149 -76.20 52.28 -6.82
N GLY A 150 -76.96 51.50 -6.06
CA GLY A 150 -76.80 50.07 -5.91
C GLY A 150 -76.91 49.35 -7.25
N THR A 151 -77.85 49.75 -8.11
CA THR A 151 -78.07 49.20 -9.46
C THR A 151 -76.98 49.59 -10.44
N LEU A 152 -76.50 50.85 -10.40
CA LEU A 152 -75.28 51.20 -11.12
C LEU A 152 -74.10 50.34 -10.64
N CYS A 153 -73.97 50.11 -9.33
CA CYS A 153 -72.92 49.27 -8.75
C CYS A 153 -73.04 47.80 -9.18
N LYS A 154 -74.23 47.20 -9.08
CA LYS A 154 -74.56 45.84 -9.57
C LYS A 154 -74.18 45.69 -11.04
N TYR A 155 -74.67 46.60 -11.91
CA TYR A 155 -74.39 46.59 -13.35
C TYR A 155 -72.89 46.67 -13.63
N PHE A 156 -72.19 47.69 -13.12
CA PHE A 156 -70.78 47.90 -13.44
C PHE A 156 -69.85 46.87 -12.75
N TYR A 157 -70.25 46.28 -11.62
CA TYR A 157 -69.52 45.17 -11.01
C TYR A 157 -69.66 43.90 -11.85
N MET A 158 -70.87 43.52 -12.28
CA MET A 158 -71.07 42.40 -13.20
C MET A 158 -70.32 42.62 -14.53
N THR A 159 -70.34 43.85 -15.06
CA THR A 159 -69.55 44.22 -16.25
C THR A 159 -68.04 44.07 -16.01
N SER A 160 -67.53 44.52 -14.86
CA SER A 160 -66.13 44.34 -14.45
C SER A 160 -65.75 42.87 -14.38
N MET A 161 -66.58 42.05 -13.73
CA MET A 161 -66.34 40.61 -13.56
C MET A 161 -66.40 39.86 -14.89
N TYR A 162 -67.35 40.21 -15.78
CA TYR A 162 -67.37 39.68 -17.14
C TYR A 162 -66.03 39.89 -17.84
N TYR A 163 -65.52 41.12 -17.87
CA TYR A 163 -64.24 41.41 -18.53
C TYR A 163 -63.05 40.72 -17.83
N TYR A 164 -63.08 40.58 -16.49
CA TYR A 164 -62.09 39.79 -15.76
C TYR A 164 -62.10 38.31 -16.21
N CYS A 165 -63.28 37.70 -16.24
CA CYS A 165 -63.54 36.34 -16.74
C CYS A 165 -63.41 36.18 -18.27
N LYS A 166 -63.01 37.23 -19.01
CA LYS A 166 -62.54 37.14 -20.40
C LYS A 166 -61.04 37.41 -20.54
N GLY A 167 -60.34 37.74 -19.45
CA GLY A 167 -58.93 38.16 -19.45
C GLY A 167 -58.70 39.61 -19.89
N ASP A 168 -59.74 40.39 -20.16
CA ASP A 168 -59.62 41.82 -20.45
C ASP A 168 -59.52 42.63 -19.15
N LEU A 169 -58.34 42.53 -18.52
CA LEU A 169 -58.01 43.25 -17.30
C LEU A 169 -58.14 44.77 -17.46
N LYS A 170 -57.97 45.30 -18.68
CA LYS A 170 -58.06 46.74 -18.95
C LYS A 170 -59.50 47.24 -18.91
N GLN A 171 -60.43 46.56 -19.58
CA GLN A 171 -61.85 46.90 -19.48
C GLN A 171 -62.40 46.58 -18.09
N SER A 172 -61.99 45.46 -17.49
CA SER A 172 -62.39 45.08 -16.13
C SER A 172 -62.04 46.16 -15.11
N ARG A 173 -60.76 46.52 -15.01
CA ARG A 173 -60.28 47.63 -14.17
C ARG A 173 -60.96 48.95 -14.54
N GLY A 174 -61.14 49.19 -15.85
CA GLY A 174 -61.85 50.34 -16.39
C GLY A 174 -63.24 50.51 -15.80
N GLN A 175 -64.06 49.45 -15.79
CA GLN A 175 -65.40 49.47 -15.20
C GLN A 175 -65.36 49.54 -13.67
N PHE A 176 -64.46 48.79 -13.02
CA PHE A 176 -64.34 48.83 -11.56
C PHE A 176 -63.95 50.21 -11.06
N GLU A 177 -62.76 50.72 -11.41
CA GLU A 177 -62.20 51.95 -10.87
C GLU A 177 -63.00 53.19 -11.31
N ASN A 178 -63.51 53.23 -12.54
CA ASN A 178 -64.20 54.41 -13.06
C ASN A 178 -65.71 54.43 -12.79
N ARG A 179 -66.30 53.33 -12.34
CA ARG A 179 -67.75 53.25 -12.04
C ARG A 179 -68.00 52.75 -10.62
N VAL A 180 -67.69 51.49 -10.34
CA VAL A 180 -67.94 50.86 -9.02
C VAL A 180 -67.22 51.63 -7.91
N GLN A 181 -65.91 51.75 -7.98
CA GLN A 181 -65.12 52.42 -6.96
C GLN A 181 -65.42 53.92 -6.88
N LYS A 182 -65.73 54.60 -7.99
CA LYS A 182 -66.15 56.01 -7.93
C LYS A 182 -67.54 56.21 -7.31
N LEU A 183 -68.45 55.23 -7.40
CA LEU A 183 -69.74 55.30 -6.68
C LEU A 183 -69.54 55.19 -5.16
N VAL A 184 -68.65 54.29 -4.74
CA VAL A 184 -68.29 54.06 -3.32
C VAL A 184 -67.44 55.20 -2.75
N ASP A 185 -66.31 55.53 -3.38
CA ASP A 185 -65.28 56.42 -2.84
C ASP A 185 -65.59 57.92 -3.06
N LYS A 186 -66.67 58.27 -3.79
CA LYS A 186 -67.05 59.67 -4.13
C LYS A 186 -68.53 59.98 -3.99
N THR A 187 -69.36 59.10 -3.42
CA THR A 187 -70.79 59.38 -3.15
C THR A 187 -71.25 58.77 -1.83
N SER A 188 -72.43 59.16 -1.33
CA SER A 188 -73.13 58.49 -0.22
C SER A 188 -73.72 57.13 -0.63
N PHE A 189 -72.88 56.15 -0.97
CA PHE A 189 -73.29 54.78 -1.25
C PHE A 189 -72.41 53.84 -0.45
N GLU A 190 -73.01 53.04 0.42
CA GLU A 190 -72.30 52.09 1.27
C GLU A 190 -72.51 50.67 0.70
N PRO A 191 -71.44 49.95 0.27
CA PRO A 191 -71.59 48.67 -0.41
C PRO A 191 -72.39 47.62 0.37
N LYS A 192 -72.32 47.65 1.70
CA LYS A 192 -73.06 46.77 2.62
C LYS A 192 -74.58 46.82 2.43
N ASP A 193 -75.11 47.91 1.87
CA ASP A 193 -76.55 48.11 1.65
C ASP A 193 -77.06 47.21 0.49
N VAL A 194 -76.14 46.67 -0.33
CA VAL A 194 -76.43 45.68 -1.38
C VAL A 194 -75.86 44.32 -0.99
N ASN A 195 -76.75 43.33 -0.87
CA ASN A 195 -76.37 41.95 -0.50
C ASN A 195 -75.21 41.41 -1.36
N GLY A 196 -74.15 40.93 -0.71
CA GLY A 196 -72.95 40.38 -1.34
C GLY A 196 -72.04 41.39 -2.05
N MET A 197 -72.27 42.70 -1.97
CA MET A 197 -71.47 43.71 -2.68
C MET A 197 -70.21 44.13 -1.92
N ASP A 198 -70.25 44.27 -0.59
CA ASP A 198 -69.11 44.79 0.20
C ASP A 198 -67.86 43.91 0.15
N GLU A 199 -68.04 42.60 0.39
CA GLU A 199 -66.99 41.58 0.24
C GLU A 199 -66.38 41.59 -1.17
N ARG A 200 -67.23 41.79 -2.20
CA ARG A 200 -66.85 41.76 -3.61
C ARG A 200 -66.13 43.04 -4.05
N VAL A 201 -66.55 44.21 -3.58
CA VAL A 201 -65.80 45.48 -3.73
C VAL A 201 -64.44 45.39 -3.02
N THR A 202 -64.41 44.79 -1.83
CA THR A 202 -63.17 44.58 -1.06
C THR A 202 -62.22 43.60 -1.76
N MET A 203 -62.74 42.48 -2.28
CA MET A 203 -62.01 41.52 -3.10
C MET A 203 -61.36 42.19 -4.32
N MET A 204 -62.13 42.96 -5.11
CA MET A 204 -61.58 43.62 -6.30
C MET A 204 -60.61 44.75 -5.97
N LYS A 205 -60.79 45.48 -4.85
CA LYS A 205 -59.79 46.44 -4.35
C LYS A 205 -58.47 45.73 -3.98
N LYS A 206 -58.53 44.59 -3.27
CA LYS A 206 -57.35 43.77 -2.94
C LYS A 206 -56.68 43.22 -4.22
N LEU A 207 -57.46 42.75 -5.18
CA LEU A 207 -56.96 42.19 -6.43
C LEU A 207 -56.27 43.23 -7.32
N TRP A 208 -56.85 44.41 -7.55
CA TRP A 208 -56.17 45.44 -8.36
C TRP A 208 -54.90 45.97 -7.71
N ALA A 209 -54.92 46.23 -6.39
CA ALA A 209 -53.73 46.63 -5.65
C ALA A 209 -52.64 45.53 -5.66
N GLY A 210 -53.04 44.25 -5.70
CA GLY A 210 -52.14 43.13 -5.89
C GLY A 210 -51.57 43.04 -7.32
N ILE A 211 -52.40 43.24 -8.35
CA ILE A 211 -51.99 43.25 -9.77
C ILE A 211 -51.00 44.40 -10.05
N ASP A 212 -51.15 45.55 -9.39
CA ASP A 212 -50.20 46.67 -9.47
C ASP A 212 -48.81 46.35 -8.90
N LYS A 213 -48.72 45.43 -7.93
CA LYS A 213 -47.43 44.84 -7.49
C LYS A 213 -46.96 43.71 -8.42
N LEU A 214 -47.90 42.89 -8.90
CA LEU A 214 -47.62 41.69 -9.69
C LEU A 214 -46.94 42.03 -11.02
N ASN A 215 -47.43 43.02 -11.74
CA ASN A 215 -46.94 43.34 -13.08
C ASN A 215 -45.45 43.78 -13.08
N PRO A 216 -44.99 44.69 -12.19
CA PRO A 216 -43.56 44.98 -12.05
C PRO A 216 -42.71 43.80 -11.55
N ALA A 217 -43.22 43.02 -10.59
CA ALA A 217 -42.50 41.85 -10.07
C ALA A 217 -42.29 40.78 -11.15
N TRP A 218 -43.32 40.54 -11.95
CA TRP A 218 -43.29 39.65 -13.10
C TRP A 218 -42.35 40.15 -14.19
N ALA A 219 -42.45 41.43 -14.58
CA ALA A 219 -41.56 42.02 -15.58
C ALA A 219 -40.09 41.85 -15.18
N LYS A 220 -39.75 42.07 -13.91
CA LYS A 220 -38.39 41.86 -13.39
C LYS A 220 -37.93 40.40 -13.47
N LEU A 221 -38.80 39.43 -13.21
CA LEU A 221 -38.49 38.00 -13.37
C LEU A 221 -38.19 37.66 -14.84
N ILE A 222 -38.97 38.21 -15.79
CA ILE A 222 -38.77 37.98 -17.23
C ILE A 222 -37.52 38.72 -17.77
N GLU A 223 -37.19 39.90 -17.23
CA GLU A 223 -36.02 40.69 -17.65
C GLU A 223 -34.68 40.14 -17.11
N SER A 224 -34.68 39.57 -15.90
CA SER A 224 -33.43 39.27 -15.16
C SER A 224 -33.25 37.82 -14.71
N ASP A 225 -34.21 36.95 -15.00
CA ASP A 225 -34.35 35.58 -14.49
C ASP A 225 -34.35 35.43 -12.95
N LYS A 226 -34.35 36.55 -12.22
CA LYS A 226 -34.28 36.60 -10.75
C LYS A 226 -35.58 37.15 -10.19
N SER A 227 -36.33 36.29 -9.51
CA SER A 227 -37.56 36.70 -8.84
C SER A 227 -37.27 37.69 -7.69
N PRO A 228 -38.04 38.78 -7.57
CA PRO A 228 -38.06 39.58 -6.34
C PRO A 228 -38.89 38.93 -5.21
N GLY A 229 -39.50 37.76 -5.44
CA GLY A 229 -40.52 37.17 -4.58
C GLY A 229 -41.89 37.83 -4.77
N PHE A 230 -42.88 37.35 -4.02
CA PHE A 230 -44.21 37.98 -3.97
C PHE A 230 -44.87 37.79 -2.60
N ASP A 231 -44.84 38.85 -1.79
CA ASP A 231 -45.37 38.89 -0.41
C ASP A 231 -46.90 38.94 -0.34
N THR A 232 -47.54 39.38 -1.41
CA THR A 232 -48.95 39.77 -1.43
C THR A 232 -49.80 38.61 -1.91
N GLU A 233 -50.80 38.23 -1.13
CA GLU A 233 -51.80 37.23 -1.53
C GLU A 233 -52.82 37.85 -2.49
N LEU A 234 -52.95 37.32 -3.70
CA LEU A 234 -54.04 37.71 -4.60
C LEU A 234 -55.30 36.89 -4.28
N PRO A 235 -56.49 37.49 -4.29
CA PRO A 235 -57.73 36.73 -4.33
C PRO A 235 -57.72 35.76 -5.51
N LEU A 236 -58.10 34.50 -5.27
CA LEU A 236 -58.37 33.57 -6.36
C LEU A 236 -59.78 33.86 -6.90
N ILE A 237 -59.89 34.05 -8.21
CA ILE A 237 -61.16 34.17 -8.92
C ILE A 237 -61.13 33.14 -10.04
N ASP A 238 -61.86 32.03 -9.85
CA ASP A 238 -61.69 30.79 -10.62
C ASP A 238 -61.84 30.96 -12.14
N CYS A 239 -62.62 31.94 -12.60
CA CYS A 239 -62.82 32.19 -14.02
C CYS A 239 -61.57 32.72 -14.74
N TYR A 240 -60.60 33.34 -14.04
CA TYR A 240 -59.34 33.81 -14.65
C TYR A 240 -58.20 33.80 -13.63
N ALA A 241 -57.51 32.66 -13.55
CA ALA A 241 -56.50 32.35 -12.54
C ALA A 241 -55.04 32.67 -12.94
N ILE A 242 -54.82 33.25 -14.14
CA ILE A 242 -53.48 33.60 -14.65
C ILE A 242 -52.68 34.51 -13.68
N PRO A 243 -53.28 35.50 -12.98
CA PRO A 243 -52.54 36.30 -12.00
C PRO A 243 -52.03 35.48 -10.81
N ASN A 244 -52.83 34.54 -10.30
CA ASN A 244 -52.44 33.65 -9.20
C ASN A 244 -51.33 32.67 -9.64
N MET A 245 -51.35 32.19 -10.88
CA MET A 245 -50.24 31.40 -11.44
C MET A 245 -48.93 32.21 -11.47
N LYS A 246 -48.99 33.49 -11.86
CA LYS A 246 -47.81 34.39 -11.86
C LYS A 246 -47.31 34.68 -10.43
N GLU A 247 -48.20 34.85 -9.45
CA GLU A 247 -47.87 34.92 -8.01
C GLU A 247 -47.11 33.66 -7.53
N TYR A 248 -47.62 32.47 -7.84
CA TYR A 248 -47.02 31.21 -7.39
C TYR A 248 -45.65 30.95 -8.03
N ILE A 249 -45.47 31.28 -9.30
CA ILE A 249 -44.15 31.27 -9.95
C ILE A 249 -43.20 32.26 -9.27
N LEU A 250 -43.61 33.50 -9.00
CA LEU A 250 -42.75 34.48 -8.33
C LEU A 250 -42.30 34.02 -6.94
N ARG A 251 -43.16 33.34 -6.17
CA ARG A 251 -42.76 32.71 -4.90
C ARG A 251 -41.79 31.55 -5.11
N ALA A 252 -42.10 30.61 -5.99
CA ALA A 252 -41.26 29.45 -6.28
C ALA A 252 -39.88 29.80 -6.84
N SER A 253 -39.79 30.82 -7.69
CA SER A 253 -38.53 31.32 -8.25
C SER A 253 -37.73 32.22 -7.30
N ALA A 254 -38.26 32.53 -6.11
CA ALA A 254 -37.53 33.22 -5.04
C ALA A 254 -37.06 32.27 -3.93
N ASP A 255 -37.86 31.25 -3.60
CA ASP A 255 -37.49 30.16 -2.70
C ASP A 255 -37.98 28.81 -3.22
N LEU A 256 -37.20 28.22 -4.12
CA LEU A 256 -37.45 26.91 -4.71
C LEU A 256 -37.50 25.81 -3.65
N CYS A 257 -36.70 25.95 -2.59
CA CYS A 257 -36.44 24.91 -1.61
C CYS A 257 -37.51 24.82 -0.53
N ALA A 258 -38.03 25.94 -0.04
CA ALA A 258 -39.09 25.95 0.96
C ALA A 258 -40.49 25.79 0.35
N VAL A 259 -40.76 26.39 -0.83
CA VAL A 259 -42.13 26.46 -1.38
C VAL A 259 -42.28 26.01 -2.83
N GLY A 260 -41.22 25.73 -3.58
CA GLY A 260 -41.31 25.39 -5.01
C GLY A 260 -42.24 24.20 -5.31
N ASP A 261 -42.10 23.13 -4.53
CA ASP A 261 -42.91 21.90 -4.63
C ASP A 261 -44.40 22.13 -4.27
N GLU A 262 -44.70 23.09 -3.40
CA GLU A 262 -46.08 23.48 -3.03
C GLU A 262 -46.71 24.40 -4.09
N MET A 263 -45.97 25.43 -4.51
CA MET A 263 -46.40 26.37 -5.55
C MET A 263 -46.64 25.64 -6.87
N LEU A 264 -45.80 24.68 -7.24
CA LEU A 264 -45.99 23.87 -8.44
C LEU A 264 -47.28 23.02 -8.36
N LYS A 265 -47.62 22.46 -7.19
CA LYS A 265 -48.90 21.76 -6.99
C LYS A 265 -50.10 22.70 -7.12
N LYS A 266 -50.00 23.92 -6.58
CA LYS A 266 -51.03 24.96 -6.73
C LYS A 266 -51.20 25.40 -8.19
N ILE A 267 -50.11 25.61 -8.92
CA ILE A 267 -50.13 25.89 -10.37
C ILE A 267 -50.81 24.74 -11.13
N LYS A 268 -50.41 23.49 -10.88
CA LYS A 268 -51.00 22.29 -11.53
C LYS A 268 -52.46 22.02 -11.15
N ALA A 269 -52.95 22.57 -10.04
CA ALA A 269 -54.37 22.58 -9.72
C ALA A 269 -55.10 23.63 -10.60
N LEU A 270 -54.59 24.86 -10.67
CA LEU A 270 -55.16 25.92 -11.50
C LEU A 270 -55.13 25.59 -13.00
N GLN A 271 -54.07 24.92 -13.50
CA GLN A 271 -53.98 24.50 -14.90
C GLN A 271 -55.10 23.51 -15.33
N LYS A 272 -55.74 22.82 -14.38
CA LYS A 272 -56.86 21.89 -14.67
C LYS A 272 -58.22 22.57 -14.74
N THR A 273 -58.38 23.74 -14.12
CA THR A 273 -59.64 24.48 -14.05
C THR A 273 -59.65 25.73 -14.93
N ASN A 274 -58.48 26.31 -15.20
CA ASN A 274 -58.31 27.50 -16.03
C ASN A 274 -58.67 27.21 -17.50
N THR A 275 -59.66 27.93 -18.02
CA THR A 275 -60.16 27.84 -19.39
C THR A 275 -59.44 28.76 -20.39
N HIS A 276 -58.53 29.61 -19.92
CA HIS A 276 -57.84 30.61 -20.73
C HIS A 276 -56.51 30.10 -21.31
N PRO A 277 -56.10 30.53 -22.52
CA PRO A 277 -54.73 30.30 -23.00
C PRO A 277 -53.70 30.82 -21.99
N ILE A 278 -52.77 29.95 -21.60
CA ILE A 278 -51.64 30.33 -20.73
C ILE A 278 -50.67 31.15 -21.58
N PRO A 279 -50.30 32.39 -21.18
CA PRO A 279 -49.28 33.17 -21.86
C PRO A 279 -47.93 32.44 -21.95
N SER A 280 -47.19 32.57 -23.04
CA SER A 280 -45.93 31.84 -23.24
C SER A 280 -44.89 32.17 -22.16
N ASP A 281 -44.77 33.45 -21.78
CA ASP A 281 -43.89 33.91 -20.71
C ASP A 281 -44.17 33.22 -19.35
N LEU A 282 -45.41 32.81 -19.12
CA LEU A 282 -45.81 32.01 -17.96
C LEU A 282 -45.57 30.51 -18.20
N ALA A 283 -45.87 29.99 -19.38
CA ALA A 283 -45.64 28.58 -19.72
C ALA A 283 -44.15 28.20 -19.58
N ASP A 284 -43.26 29.01 -20.13
CA ASP A 284 -41.79 28.81 -20.07
C ASP A 284 -41.29 28.75 -18.61
N LYS A 285 -41.87 29.58 -17.73
CA LYS A 285 -41.52 29.60 -16.30
C LYS A 285 -42.16 28.45 -15.51
N ILE A 286 -43.30 27.92 -15.95
CA ILE A 286 -43.88 26.70 -15.38
C ILE A 286 -43.02 25.49 -15.75
N GLU A 287 -42.58 25.36 -17.01
CA GLU A 287 -41.69 24.27 -17.44
C GLU A 287 -40.33 24.34 -16.70
N TRP A 288 -39.77 25.55 -16.55
CA TRP A 288 -38.58 25.76 -15.72
C TRP A 288 -38.78 25.26 -14.27
N LEU A 289 -39.93 25.57 -13.65
CA LEU A 289 -40.22 25.15 -12.29
C LEU A 289 -40.43 23.63 -12.18
N GLU A 290 -41.12 23.02 -13.15
CA GLU A 290 -41.26 21.56 -13.24
C GLU A 290 -39.89 20.87 -13.28
N LYS A 291 -38.99 21.38 -14.13
CA LYS A 291 -37.63 20.85 -14.27
C LYS A 291 -36.81 21.05 -12.99
N ALA A 292 -36.76 22.26 -12.44
CA ALA A 292 -35.96 22.58 -11.27
C ALA A 292 -36.38 21.78 -10.01
N VAL A 293 -37.69 21.56 -9.82
CA VAL A 293 -38.21 20.69 -8.74
C VAL A 293 -37.85 19.22 -8.99
N ALA A 294 -37.92 18.75 -10.24
CA ALA A 294 -37.61 17.36 -10.58
C ALA A 294 -36.11 17.02 -10.44
N GLU A 295 -35.22 17.90 -10.89
CA GLU A 295 -33.76 17.69 -10.83
C GLU A 295 -33.26 17.64 -9.38
N ASN A 296 -33.65 18.63 -8.55
CA ASN A 296 -33.29 18.69 -7.13
C ASN A 296 -33.73 17.43 -6.36
N ASN A 297 -34.96 16.96 -6.59
CA ASN A 297 -35.50 15.77 -5.92
C ASN A 297 -34.85 14.45 -6.42
N THR A 298 -34.47 14.36 -7.69
CA THR A 298 -33.95 13.12 -8.30
C THR A 298 -32.46 12.88 -8.00
N GLY A 299 -31.63 13.92 -8.06
CA GLY A 299 -30.21 13.84 -7.70
C GLY A 299 -30.04 13.47 -6.23
N LEU A 300 -30.74 14.18 -5.34
CA LEU A 300 -30.67 13.97 -3.89
C LEU A 300 -31.11 12.57 -3.47
N ALA A 301 -32.14 12.00 -4.11
CA ALA A 301 -32.55 10.61 -3.89
C ALA A 301 -31.48 9.58 -4.33
N THR A 302 -30.78 9.87 -5.43
CA THR A 302 -29.69 9.02 -5.97
C THR A 302 -28.47 9.05 -5.05
N LEU A 303 -28.06 10.23 -4.60
CA LEU A 303 -26.97 10.41 -3.63
C LEU A 303 -27.28 9.68 -2.32
N ASN A 304 -28.45 9.90 -1.71
CA ASN A 304 -28.78 9.29 -0.42
C ASN A 304 -28.81 7.74 -0.50
N LYS A 305 -29.17 7.18 -1.66
CA LYS A 305 -29.12 5.74 -1.93
C LYS A 305 -27.68 5.21 -2.09
N ALA A 306 -26.76 6.02 -2.63
CA ALA A 306 -25.33 5.70 -2.67
C ALA A 306 -24.69 5.82 -1.26
N TRP A 307 -24.97 6.92 -0.56
CA TRP A 307 -24.49 7.19 0.80
C TRP A 307 -24.88 6.09 1.79
N THR A 308 -26.13 5.63 1.76
CA THR A 308 -26.62 4.51 2.59
C THR A 308 -25.81 3.22 2.39
N LYS A 309 -25.32 2.94 1.17
CA LYS A 309 -24.44 1.79 0.90
C LYS A 309 -22.99 2.05 1.32
N PHE A 310 -22.52 3.29 1.17
CA PHE A 310 -21.18 3.71 1.55
C PHE A 310 -20.95 3.68 3.07
N LEU A 311 -21.97 3.99 3.89
CA LEU A 311 -21.87 4.04 5.35
C LEU A 311 -21.24 2.77 5.98
N PRO A 312 -21.73 1.54 5.75
CA PRO A 312 -21.16 0.33 6.36
C PRO A 312 -19.78 -0.06 5.77
N GLU A 313 -19.65 -0.13 4.44
CA GLU A 313 -18.43 -0.68 3.82
C GLU A 313 -17.31 0.35 3.61
N SER A 314 -17.62 1.65 3.65
CA SER A 314 -16.73 2.74 3.21
C SER A 314 -16.25 2.62 1.76
N LYS A 315 -17.01 1.89 0.93
CA LYS A 315 -16.81 1.76 -0.52
C LYS A 315 -17.89 2.56 -1.26
N PRO A 316 -17.52 3.52 -2.12
CA PRO A 316 -18.49 4.23 -2.95
C PRO A 316 -18.99 3.32 -4.08
N SER A 317 -20.22 3.54 -4.54
CA SER A 317 -20.94 2.58 -5.39
C SER A 317 -20.68 2.70 -6.90
N GLY A 318 -19.78 3.59 -7.34
CA GLY A 318 -19.53 3.84 -8.77
C GLY A 318 -20.75 4.36 -9.55
N VAL A 319 -21.63 5.10 -8.85
CA VAL A 319 -22.87 5.69 -9.40
C VAL A 319 -22.64 7.19 -9.49
N ASP A 320 -22.98 7.80 -10.62
CA ASP A 320 -23.06 9.25 -10.72
C ASP A 320 -24.27 9.76 -9.92
N TYR A 321 -24.00 10.66 -8.98
CA TYR A 321 -24.99 11.29 -8.11
C TYR A 321 -25.09 12.82 -8.32
N GLY A 322 -24.18 13.42 -9.09
CA GLY A 322 -24.03 14.88 -9.18
C GLY A 322 -23.38 15.53 -7.93
N HIS A 323 -23.00 16.81 -8.08
CA HIS A 323 -22.20 17.55 -7.09
C HIS A 323 -22.76 18.92 -6.70
N GLU A 324 -23.92 19.30 -7.23
CA GLU A 324 -24.57 20.58 -6.96
C GLU A 324 -26.00 20.31 -6.47
N PHE A 325 -26.26 20.60 -5.19
CA PHE A 325 -27.52 20.31 -4.51
C PHE A 325 -28.03 21.59 -3.87
N VAL A 326 -28.66 22.46 -4.69
CA VAL A 326 -29.04 23.83 -4.31
C VAL A 326 -29.80 23.90 -2.98
N CYS A 327 -30.66 22.91 -2.69
CA CYS A 327 -31.45 22.82 -1.47
C CYS A 327 -30.86 21.94 -0.34
N ASP A 328 -29.73 21.26 -0.56
CA ASP A 328 -29.02 20.48 0.48
C ASP A 328 -27.50 20.57 0.29
N ARG A 329 -26.87 21.63 0.81
CA ARG A 329 -25.41 21.78 0.76
C ARG A 329 -24.65 20.80 1.65
N ALA A 330 -25.33 19.97 2.47
CA ALA A 330 -24.71 18.83 3.16
C ALA A 330 -24.63 17.59 2.25
N ALA A 331 -25.52 17.46 1.27
CA ALA A 331 -25.44 16.46 0.20
C ALA A 331 -24.16 16.63 -0.64
N GLU A 332 -23.75 17.86 -0.95
CA GLU A 332 -22.49 18.14 -1.66
C GLU A 332 -21.27 17.63 -0.88
N VAL A 333 -21.27 17.82 0.44
CA VAL A 333 -20.23 17.29 1.33
C VAL A 333 -20.25 15.75 1.36
N LYS A 334 -21.43 15.12 1.32
CA LYS A 334 -21.57 13.65 1.22
C LYS A 334 -21.03 13.10 -0.11
N ALA A 335 -21.28 13.79 -1.23
CA ALA A 335 -20.73 13.44 -2.54
C ALA A 335 -19.20 13.46 -2.53
N TYR A 336 -18.59 14.59 -2.15
CA TYR A 336 -17.12 14.70 -2.12
C TYR A 336 -16.46 13.77 -1.08
N ILE A 337 -17.12 13.44 0.04
CA ILE A 337 -16.60 12.40 0.96
C ILE A 337 -16.55 11.04 0.26
N MET A 338 -17.57 10.66 -0.51
CA MET A 338 -17.55 9.40 -1.27
C MET A 338 -16.46 9.40 -2.34
N ASP A 339 -16.28 10.50 -3.07
CA ASP A 339 -15.23 10.63 -4.09
C ASP A 339 -13.82 10.51 -3.48
N GLY A 340 -13.57 11.19 -2.35
CA GLY A 340 -12.29 11.09 -1.63
C GLY A 340 -12.04 9.70 -1.01
N PHE A 341 -13.06 8.87 -0.84
CA PHE A 341 -12.92 7.46 -0.51
C PHE A 341 -12.77 6.55 -1.75
N ALA A 342 -13.25 6.98 -2.92
CA ALA A 342 -13.14 6.28 -4.20
C ALA A 342 -11.70 6.32 -4.72
N ASP A 343 -11.14 7.53 -4.77
CA ASP A 343 -9.73 7.78 -5.06
C ASP A 343 -9.11 8.63 -3.94
N PRO A 344 -8.56 7.99 -2.90
CA PRO A 344 -7.84 8.68 -1.82
C PRO A 344 -6.51 9.30 -2.27
N CYS A 345 -5.99 8.93 -3.45
CA CYS A 345 -4.65 9.27 -3.90
C CYS A 345 -4.62 10.51 -4.81
N GLY A 346 -5.49 10.59 -5.81
CA GLY A 346 -5.67 11.77 -6.66
C GLY A 346 -6.81 12.68 -6.17
N GLY A 347 -8.00 12.10 -6.01
CA GLY A 347 -9.21 12.80 -5.58
C GLY A 347 -9.22 13.22 -4.11
N GLY A 348 -8.58 12.47 -3.21
CA GLY A 348 -8.73 12.59 -1.76
C GLY A 348 -8.44 13.98 -1.19
N LYS A 349 -7.38 14.63 -1.65
CA LYS A 349 -7.01 15.99 -1.21
C LYS A 349 -7.91 17.06 -1.83
N MET A 350 -8.15 16.98 -3.15
CA MET A 350 -9.08 17.85 -3.87
C MET A 350 -10.51 17.81 -3.29
N ALA A 351 -10.98 16.63 -2.88
CA ALA A 351 -12.27 16.45 -2.22
C ALA A 351 -12.32 17.16 -0.86
N LEU A 352 -11.26 17.08 -0.05
CA LEU A 352 -11.17 17.82 1.21
C LEU A 352 -11.15 19.33 0.98
N ASP A 353 -10.42 19.81 -0.03
CA ASP A 353 -10.38 21.24 -0.40
C ASP A 353 -11.76 21.74 -0.88
N LYS A 354 -12.47 20.95 -1.69
CA LYS A 354 -13.86 21.22 -2.10
C LYS A 354 -14.82 21.26 -0.92
N ILE A 355 -14.68 20.34 0.04
CA ILE A 355 -15.48 20.32 1.27
C ILE A 355 -15.21 21.57 2.13
N GLU A 356 -13.96 22.05 2.21
CA GLU A 356 -13.67 23.31 2.91
C GLU A 356 -14.21 24.54 2.17
N ALA A 357 -14.21 24.55 0.84
CA ALA A 357 -14.86 25.61 0.05
C ALA A 357 -16.38 25.66 0.32
N ILE A 358 -17.09 24.54 0.20
CA ILE A 358 -18.53 24.45 0.50
C ILE A 358 -18.82 24.88 1.95
N LYS A 359 -17.99 24.42 2.91
CA LYS A 359 -18.17 24.81 4.31
C LYS A 359 -17.91 26.29 4.58
N LYS A 360 -17.00 26.93 3.83
CA LYS A 360 -16.69 28.35 3.93
C LYS A 360 -17.77 29.22 3.27
N GLU A 361 -18.37 28.76 2.17
CA GLU A 361 -19.34 29.54 1.40
C GLU A 361 -20.79 29.35 1.87
N HIS A 362 -21.16 28.14 2.32
CA HIS A 362 -22.55 27.78 2.62
C HIS A 362 -22.78 27.31 4.07
N ASN A 363 -21.72 27.01 4.83
CA ASN A 363 -21.77 26.55 6.22
C ASN A 363 -22.87 25.49 6.53
N PRO A 364 -22.94 24.37 5.79
CA PRO A 364 -23.98 23.37 5.95
C PRO A 364 -23.88 22.65 7.29
N SER A 365 -25.04 22.37 7.90
CA SER A 365 -25.15 21.51 9.09
C SER A 365 -24.89 20.06 8.70
N LEU A 366 -23.85 19.44 9.26
CA LEU A 366 -23.47 18.06 8.97
C LEU A 366 -23.90 17.13 10.11
N ASP A 367 -24.53 16.01 9.77
CA ASP A 367 -24.86 14.95 10.72
C ASP A 367 -23.60 14.25 11.27
N ALA A 368 -23.77 13.54 12.39
CA ALA A 368 -22.67 12.90 13.12
C ALA A 368 -21.94 11.82 12.29
N GLU A 369 -22.65 11.11 11.42
CA GLU A 369 -22.07 10.07 10.55
C GLU A 369 -21.21 10.70 9.44
N THR A 370 -21.70 11.78 8.83
CA THR A 370 -20.98 12.58 7.82
C THR A 370 -19.73 13.20 8.43
N MET A 371 -19.80 13.75 9.65
CA MET A 371 -18.62 14.22 10.38
C MET A 371 -17.64 13.08 10.71
N ALA A 372 -18.12 11.89 11.07
CA ALA A 372 -17.26 10.73 11.32
C ALA A 372 -16.55 10.26 10.05
N LYS A 373 -17.24 10.17 8.91
CA LYS A 373 -16.65 9.84 7.60
C LYS A 373 -15.66 10.90 7.12
N LEU A 374 -15.97 12.19 7.29
CA LEU A 374 -15.02 13.28 7.00
C LEU A 374 -13.73 13.17 7.84
N LYS A 375 -13.86 12.84 9.13
CA LYS A 375 -12.70 12.61 10.01
C LYS A 375 -11.89 11.37 9.58
N GLN A 376 -12.54 10.30 9.13
CA GLN A 376 -11.87 9.13 8.57
C GLN A 376 -11.14 9.46 7.26
N LEU A 377 -11.72 10.27 6.37
CA LEU A 377 -11.05 10.74 5.15
C LEU A 377 -9.80 11.57 5.47
N LYS A 378 -9.91 12.59 6.33
CA LYS A 378 -8.75 13.39 6.77
C LYS A 378 -7.66 12.50 7.42
N ALA A 379 -8.03 11.53 8.25
CA ALA A 379 -7.08 10.60 8.85
C ALA A 379 -6.40 9.66 7.81
N ARG A 380 -7.11 9.28 6.74
CA ARG A 380 -6.58 8.44 5.65
C ARG A 380 -5.55 9.20 4.80
N VAL A 381 -5.85 10.45 4.44
CA VAL A 381 -4.95 11.32 3.65
C VAL A 381 -3.69 11.67 4.46
N ASN A 382 -3.84 12.17 5.69
CA ASN A 382 -2.70 12.55 6.52
C ASN A 382 -1.73 11.39 6.81
N LYS A 383 -2.26 10.16 6.96
CA LYS A 383 -1.43 8.98 7.23
C LYS A 383 -0.54 8.61 6.04
N GLU A 384 -0.95 8.93 4.81
CA GLU A 384 -0.12 8.69 3.63
C GLU A 384 1.04 9.69 3.54
N GLU A 385 0.80 10.97 3.85
CA GLU A 385 1.88 11.97 3.97
C GLU A 385 2.91 11.56 5.04
N GLU A 386 2.46 11.02 6.19
CA GLU A 386 3.33 10.42 7.21
C GLU A 386 4.14 9.21 6.71
N ASN A 387 3.54 8.32 5.93
CA ASN A 387 4.21 7.12 5.40
C ASN A 387 5.27 7.50 4.36
N LEU A 388 4.94 8.46 3.49
CA LEU A 388 5.80 8.95 2.42
C LEU A 388 7.02 9.71 2.99
N ALA A 389 6.82 10.53 4.03
CA ALA A 389 7.92 11.21 4.72
C ALA A 389 8.96 10.22 5.29
N LYS A 390 8.49 9.20 6.01
CA LYS A 390 9.34 8.14 6.60
C LYS A 390 10.06 7.30 5.54
N LEU A 391 9.43 7.11 4.37
CA LEU A 391 10.06 6.43 3.24
C LEU A 391 11.17 7.30 2.61
N ASN A 392 10.93 8.59 2.43
CA ASN A 392 11.91 9.51 1.84
C ASN A 392 13.13 9.72 2.76
N GLU A 393 12.93 9.85 4.07
CA GLU A 393 14.01 9.86 5.08
C GLU A 393 14.89 8.59 4.97
N ALA A 394 14.25 7.42 4.86
CA ALA A 394 14.95 6.15 4.66
C ALA A 394 15.63 6.02 3.28
N TRP A 395 15.11 6.69 2.24
CA TRP A 395 15.71 6.73 0.91
C TRP A 395 16.95 7.64 0.85
N GLU A 396 16.92 8.79 1.51
CA GLU A 396 18.09 9.68 1.67
C GLU A 396 19.24 8.97 2.40
N ASP A 397 18.92 8.15 3.41
CA ASP A 397 19.87 7.24 4.07
C ASP A 397 20.42 6.15 3.13
N PHE A 398 19.57 5.57 2.30
CA PHE A 398 19.88 4.43 1.45
C PHE A 398 20.72 4.78 0.21
N VAL A 399 20.51 5.95 -0.38
CA VAL A 399 21.20 6.35 -1.62
C VAL A 399 22.74 6.30 -1.52
N PRO A 400 23.39 6.81 -0.46
CA PRO A 400 24.86 6.80 -0.36
C PRO A 400 25.53 5.42 -0.29
N ASP A 401 24.97 4.44 0.45
CA ASP A 401 25.71 3.21 0.78
C ASP A 401 24.88 1.91 0.92
N ASP A 402 23.64 1.93 0.42
CA ASP A 402 22.64 0.84 0.43
C ASP A 402 22.16 0.39 1.84
N LYS A 403 22.24 1.27 2.85
CA LYS A 403 21.79 0.99 4.24
C LYS A 403 20.80 2.02 4.75
N ILE A 404 20.03 1.67 5.78
CA ILE A 404 19.07 2.57 6.44
C ILE A 404 19.41 2.60 7.94
N LYS A 405 19.37 3.77 8.59
CA LYS A 405 19.55 3.88 10.03
C LYS A 405 18.31 3.32 10.75
N GLY A 406 18.49 2.24 11.50
CA GLY A 406 17.43 1.65 12.32
C GLY A 406 16.58 0.60 11.59
N LYS A 407 15.25 0.71 11.69
CA LYS A 407 14.29 -0.24 11.10
C LYS A 407 13.08 0.50 10.54
N ILE A 408 12.91 0.44 9.23
CA ILE A 408 11.67 0.85 8.54
C ILE A 408 10.72 -0.35 8.38
N ASN A 409 9.42 -0.08 8.44
CA ASN A 409 8.38 -1.03 8.05
C ASN A 409 7.67 -0.47 6.81
N PHE A 410 8.08 -0.93 5.63
CA PHE A 410 7.53 -0.46 4.35
C PHE A 410 6.04 -0.83 4.22
N VAL A 411 5.22 0.12 3.78
CA VAL A 411 3.77 -0.10 3.59
C VAL A 411 3.49 -0.87 2.29
N PHE A 412 4.39 -0.76 1.30
CA PHE A 412 4.33 -1.38 -0.04
C PHE A 412 3.10 -1.08 -0.91
N GLU A 413 2.07 -0.41 -0.36
CA GLU A 413 0.95 0.20 -1.10
C GLU A 413 0.98 1.71 -0.84
N TYR A 414 1.79 2.42 -1.64
CA TYR A 414 1.88 3.87 -1.63
C TYR A 414 1.03 4.46 -2.77
N CYS A 415 0.47 5.65 -2.57
CA CYS A 415 -0.20 6.41 -3.62
C CYS A 415 0.78 6.86 -4.71
N ASP A 416 1.97 7.32 -4.31
CA ASP A 416 3.08 7.53 -5.24
C ASP A 416 3.69 6.18 -5.66
N LYS A 417 3.79 5.99 -6.97
CA LYS A 417 4.32 4.78 -7.60
C LYS A 417 5.85 4.77 -7.64
N GLU A 418 6.51 5.93 -7.65
CA GLU A 418 7.97 6.00 -7.45
C GLU A 418 8.31 5.62 -6.00
N ALA A 419 7.59 6.13 -5.00
CA ALA A 419 7.67 5.67 -3.61
C ALA A 419 7.47 4.15 -3.48
N GLN A 420 6.46 3.58 -4.15
CA GLN A 420 6.25 2.13 -4.16
C GLN A 420 7.46 1.37 -4.74
N VAL A 421 8.10 1.89 -5.80
CA VAL A 421 9.35 1.35 -6.35
C VAL A 421 10.52 1.51 -5.37
N LYS A 422 10.73 2.68 -4.75
CA LYS A 422 11.78 2.92 -3.75
C LYS A 422 11.70 1.92 -2.60
N ALA A 423 10.50 1.65 -2.09
CA ALA A 423 10.26 0.65 -1.05
C ALA A 423 10.67 -0.77 -1.49
N TYR A 424 10.32 -1.17 -2.72
CA TYR A 424 10.74 -2.48 -3.27
C TYR A 424 12.25 -2.55 -3.53
N VAL A 425 12.89 -1.47 -3.99
CA VAL A 425 14.35 -1.40 -4.21
C VAL A 425 15.10 -1.53 -2.89
N MET A 426 14.67 -0.81 -1.83
CA MET A 426 15.28 -0.90 -0.50
C MET A 426 15.12 -2.29 0.12
N ASP A 427 13.89 -2.83 0.18
CA ASP A 427 13.64 -4.20 0.70
C ASP A 427 14.39 -5.26 -0.12
N GLY A 428 14.39 -5.13 -1.45
CA GLY A 428 15.10 -6.01 -2.36
C GLY A 428 16.63 -5.96 -2.20
N THR A 429 17.20 -4.81 -1.84
CA THR A 429 18.65 -4.64 -1.69
C THR A 429 19.14 -5.08 -0.30
N ILE A 430 18.38 -4.75 0.75
CA ILE A 430 18.70 -5.06 2.15
C ILE A 430 18.42 -6.53 2.46
N ASN A 431 17.24 -7.03 2.09
CA ASN A 431 16.85 -8.43 2.31
C ASN A 431 17.17 -9.32 1.09
N PHE A 432 18.20 -8.97 0.31
CA PHE A 432 18.58 -9.55 -0.98
C PHE A 432 18.32 -11.05 -1.13
N CYS A 433 18.96 -11.90 -0.32
CA CYS A 433 18.83 -13.36 -0.42
C CYS A 433 17.41 -13.92 -0.20
N ALA A 434 16.50 -13.15 0.39
CA ALA A 434 15.12 -13.54 0.65
C ALA A 434 14.09 -12.74 -0.17
N LYS A 435 14.48 -11.61 -0.77
CA LYS A 435 13.57 -10.64 -1.38
C LYS A 435 14.00 -10.06 -2.74
N GLY A 436 15.29 -10.02 -3.08
CA GLY A 436 15.81 -9.35 -4.28
C GLY A 436 15.05 -9.71 -5.56
N LYS A 437 15.10 -10.99 -5.95
CA LYS A 437 14.39 -11.52 -7.13
C LYS A 437 12.88 -11.29 -7.11
N SER A 438 12.22 -11.37 -5.95
CA SER A 438 10.78 -11.05 -5.85
C SER A 438 10.49 -9.56 -6.01
N ARG A 439 11.35 -8.67 -5.50
CA ARG A 439 11.15 -7.22 -5.63
C ARG A 439 11.46 -6.71 -7.03
N LEU A 440 12.44 -7.30 -7.72
CA LEU A 440 12.63 -7.07 -9.16
C LEU A 440 11.38 -7.48 -9.96
N ALA A 441 10.72 -8.58 -9.61
CA ALA A 441 9.44 -8.98 -10.21
C ALA A 441 8.28 -8.02 -9.85
N ASP A 442 8.18 -7.59 -8.58
CA ASP A 442 7.17 -6.61 -8.14
C ASP A 442 7.32 -5.25 -8.88
N ILE A 443 8.56 -4.74 -8.99
CA ILE A 443 8.91 -3.53 -9.75
C ILE A 443 8.58 -3.71 -11.23
N THR A 444 8.94 -4.85 -11.83
CA THR A 444 8.64 -5.14 -13.24
C THR A 444 7.14 -5.17 -13.50
N LYS A 445 6.35 -5.80 -12.62
CA LYS A 445 4.89 -5.81 -12.68
C LYS A 445 4.33 -4.39 -12.61
N LEU A 446 4.75 -3.61 -11.60
CA LEU A 446 4.27 -2.24 -11.37
C LEU A 446 4.61 -1.30 -12.54
N ARG A 447 5.81 -1.43 -13.12
CA ARG A 447 6.20 -0.69 -14.33
C ARG A 447 5.39 -1.10 -15.56
N GLY A 448 4.94 -2.34 -15.63
CA GLY A 448 4.07 -2.85 -16.69
C GLY A 448 2.62 -2.36 -16.59
N SER A 449 2.05 -2.29 -15.38
CA SER A 449 0.66 -1.89 -15.16
C SER A 449 0.46 -0.38 -15.04
N ASP A 450 1.27 0.30 -14.25
CA ASP A 450 1.03 1.69 -13.83
C ASP A 450 1.90 2.70 -14.60
N ARG A 451 2.98 2.22 -15.27
CA ARG A 451 3.95 3.02 -16.05
C ARG A 451 4.42 4.32 -15.34
N PRO A 452 4.90 4.25 -14.09
CA PRO A 452 5.39 5.43 -13.39
C PRO A 452 6.61 6.03 -14.10
N GLU A 453 6.66 7.35 -14.12
CA GLU A 453 7.90 8.10 -14.28
C GLU A 453 8.79 7.83 -13.05
N LEU A 454 10.10 7.70 -13.26
CA LEU A 454 11.06 7.35 -12.22
C LEU A 454 12.32 8.21 -12.40
N ALA A 455 12.77 8.89 -11.35
CA ALA A 455 14.02 9.65 -11.36
C ALA A 455 15.23 8.74 -11.62
N ASP A 456 16.24 9.27 -12.30
CA ASP A 456 17.48 8.56 -12.67
C ASP A 456 18.13 7.79 -11.51
N GLU A 457 18.10 8.35 -10.30
CA GLU A 457 18.70 7.71 -9.12
C GLU A 457 17.92 6.45 -8.68
N VAL A 458 16.60 6.44 -8.86
CA VAL A 458 15.77 5.24 -8.65
C VAL A 458 16.10 4.20 -9.71
N ILE A 459 16.25 4.61 -10.98
CA ILE A 459 16.62 3.73 -12.09
C ILE A 459 17.98 3.05 -11.83
N LYS A 460 19.02 3.83 -11.49
CA LYS A 460 20.36 3.29 -11.13
C LYS A 460 20.30 2.26 -10.01
N LYS A 461 19.46 2.48 -8.98
CA LYS A 461 19.32 1.54 -7.86
C LYS A 461 18.53 0.28 -8.24
N ILE A 462 17.58 0.34 -9.18
CA ILE A 462 16.97 -0.86 -9.79
C ILE A 462 18.03 -1.64 -10.57
N GLU A 463 18.84 -0.96 -11.39
CA GLU A 463 19.89 -1.57 -12.20
C GLU A 463 20.99 -2.21 -11.33
N ALA A 464 21.39 -1.55 -10.23
CA ALA A 464 22.32 -2.11 -9.25
C ALA A 464 21.75 -3.37 -8.55
N LEU A 465 20.47 -3.37 -8.20
CA LEU A 465 19.79 -4.56 -7.64
C LEU A 465 19.68 -5.70 -8.66
N GLN A 466 19.41 -5.37 -9.94
CA GLN A 466 19.36 -6.33 -11.04
C GLN A 466 20.74 -6.95 -11.28
N ALA A 467 21.79 -6.14 -11.47
CA ALA A 467 23.16 -6.62 -11.67
C ALA A 467 23.66 -7.48 -10.49
N LYS A 468 23.28 -7.14 -9.25
CA LYS A 468 23.55 -7.94 -8.05
C LYS A 468 22.81 -9.27 -8.03
N GLN A 469 21.58 -9.33 -8.57
CA GLN A 469 20.84 -10.58 -8.77
C GLN A 469 21.48 -11.44 -9.86
N ASP A 470 21.90 -10.84 -10.97
CA ASP A 470 22.52 -11.52 -12.10
C ASP A 470 23.91 -12.09 -11.72
N GLU A 471 24.72 -11.33 -10.97
CA GLU A 471 25.98 -11.85 -10.41
C GLU A 471 25.72 -13.01 -9.43
N SER A 472 24.71 -12.93 -8.57
CA SER A 472 24.38 -14.02 -7.63
C SER A 472 23.83 -15.27 -8.33
N ASP A 473 23.14 -15.13 -9.45
CA ASP A 473 22.65 -16.24 -10.28
C ASP A 473 23.81 -16.87 -11.08
N GLN A 474 24.74 -16.06 -11.59
CA GLN A 474 25.97 -16.52 -12.26
C GLN A 474 26.92 -17.24 -11.28
N ASP A 475 27.16 -16.70 -10.08
CA ASP A 475 27.97 -17.33 -9.03
C ASP A 475 27.45 -18.74 -8.70
N LEU A 476 26.13 -18.92 -8.69
CA LEU A 476 25.48 -20.21 -8.47
C LEU A 476 25.63 -21.15 -9.67
N ALA A 477 25.61 -20.64 -10.91
CA ALA A 477 25.90 -21.41 -12.11
C ALA A 477 27.35 -21.89 -12.16
N ASP A 478 28.31 -21.01 -11.82
CA ASP A 478 29.73 -21.32 -11.68
C ASP A 478 29.95 -22.40 -10.62
N LEU A 479 29.31 -22.27 -9.44
CA LEU A 479 29.38 -23.28 -8.38
C LEU A 479 28.77 -24.62 -8.78
N ASN A 480 27.66 -24.65 -9.53
CA ASN A 480 27.07 -25.90 -9.99
C ASN A 480 27.95 -26.60 -11.03
N THR A 481 28.60 -25.82 -11.91
CA THR A 481 29.61 -26.30 -12.86
C THR A 481 30.82 -26.87 -12.12
N ALA A 482 31.32 -26.14 -11.12
CA ALA A 482 32.41 -26.54 -10.23
C ALA A 482 32.11 -27.83 -9.46
N TRP A 483 30.90 -27.93 -8.90
CA TRP A 483 30.46 -29.09 -8.15
C TRP A 483 30.41 -30.33 -9.05
N LYS A 484 29.90 -30.19 -10.29
CA LYS A 484 29.86 -31.27 -11.28
C LYS A 484 31.27 -31.69 -11.75
N LEU A 485 32.19 -30.75 -11.98
CA LEU A 485 33.59 -31.07 -12.30
C LEU A 485 34.28 -31.79 -11.14
N TYR A 486 34.02 -31.33 -9.90
CA TYR A 486 34.50 -31.97 -8.69
C TYR A 486 33.97 -33.40 -8.56
N THR A 487 32.64 -33.62 -8.51
CA THR A 487 32.09 -34.97 -8.26
C THR A 487 32.32 -35.97 -9.39
N SER A 488 32.60 -35.51 -10.62
CA SER A 488 32.97 -36.38 -11.75
C SER A 488 34.47 -36.74 -11.82
N THR A 489 35.36 -35.93 -11.24
CA THR A 489 36.81 -36.23 -11.16
C THR A 489 37.20 -36.94 -9.86
N ASP A 490 36.40 -36.78 -8.81
CA ASP A 490 36.64 -37.27 -7.44
C ASP A 490 36.50 -38.81 -7.28
N LYS A 491 37.48 -39.56 -7.78
CA LYS A 491 37.55 -41.02 -7.64
C LYS A 491 37.50 -41.47 -6.17
N THR A 492 37.01 -42.68 -5.93
CA THR A 492 36.74 -43.26 -4.60
C THR A 492 37.92 -43.12 -3.61
N MET A 493 37.62 -42.72 -2.36
CA MET A 493 38.65 -42.63 -1.32
C MET A 493 39.04 -44.03 -0.81
N ALA A 494 40.02 -44.64 -1.47
CA ALA A 494 40.86 -45.64 -0.81
C ALA A 494 41.77 -44.93 0.21
N TRP A 495 41.83 -45.44 1.44
CA TRP A 495 42.84 -44.98 2.40
C TRP A 495 44.21 -45.47 1.97
N LYS A 496 45.18 -44.56 1.98
CA LYS A 496 46.59 -44.83 1.72
C LYS A 496 47.40 -44.38 2.93
N GLU A 497 48.61 -44.90 3.06
CA GLU A 497 49.57 -44.38 4.04
C GLU A 497 50.12 -43.02 3.61
N GLY A 498 50.62 -42.25 4.58
CA GLY A 498 50.93 -40.83 4.43
C GLY A 498 49.72 -39.91 4.52
N PHE A 499 49.99 -38.60 4.45
CA PHE A 499 48.97 -37.55 4.39
C PHE A 499 48.05 -37.74 3.17
N PRO A 500 46.77 -37.34 3.24
CA PRO A 500 45.88 -37.44 2.10
C PRO A 500 46.37 -36.54 0.97
N GLN A 501 46.28 -37.03 -0.27
CA GLN A 501 46.57 -36.20 -1.44
C GLN A 501 45.60 -35.00 -1.46
N LYS A 502 46.15 -33.80 -1.70
CA LYS A 502 45.39 -32.61 -2.10
C LYS A 502 44.72 -32.93 -3.45
N ASP A 503 43.47 -32.51 -3.66
CA ASP A 503 42.75 -32.77 -4.92
C ASP A 503 43.19 -31.77 -6.01
N THR A 504 44.44 -31.89 -6.47
CA THR A 504 45.11 -30.90 -7.34
C THR A 504 44.73 -30.98 -8.82
N THR A 505 43.63 -31.63 -9.18
CA THR A 505 43.22 -31.84 -10.58
C THR A 505 42.44 -30.63 -11.14
N GLY A 506 43.16 -29.54 -11.43
CA GLY A 506 42.70 -28.44 -12.30
C GLY A 506 41.54 -27.58 -11.79
N ILE A 507 41.05 -27.81 -10.57
CA ILE A 507 39.87 -27.14 -10.01
C ILE A 507 40.21 -25.77 -9.40
N GLU A 508 41.42 -25.56 -8.88
CA GLU A 508 41.79 -24.28 -8.23
C GLU A 508 41.91 -23.12 -9.24
N ASP A 509 42.39 -23.38 -10.45
CA ASP A 509 42.64 -22.33 -11.46
C ASP A 509 41.42 -22.02 -12.36
N ASN A 510 40.48 -22.98 -12.52
CA ASN A 510 39.39 -22.90 -13.49
C ASN A 510 38.02 -22.51 -12.88
N ILE A 511 37.93 -22.26 -11.57
CA ILE A 511 36.64 -22.10 -10.88
C ILE A 511 36.59 -20.86 -9.97
N ARG A 512 35.63 -19.98 -10.26
CA ARG A 512 35.18 -18.89 -9.39
C ARG A 512 34.33 -19.45 -8.23
N LEU A 513 34.92 -19.63 -7.04
CA LEU A 513 34.16 -19.92 -5.81
C LEU A 513 34.11 -18.68 -4.90
N VAL A 514 33.02 -17.92 -4.91
CA VAL A 514 32.87 -16.72 -4.07
C VAL A 514 32.78 -17.00 -2.57
N LYS A 515 32.89 -15.93 -1.76
CA LYS A 515 32.95 -15.99 -0.29
C LYS A 515 31.62 -16.40 0.34
N PHE A 516 30.51 -16.00 -0.28
CA PHE A 516 29.15 -16.11 0.25
C PHE A 516 28.17 -16.57 -0.85
N TYR A 517 27.21 -17.41 -0.48
CA TYR A 517 26.07 -17.79 -1.34
C TYR A 517 24.78 -17.62 -0.56
N CYS A 518 23.74 -17.06 -1.21
CA CYS A 518 22.42 -16.90 -0.59
C CYS A 518 21.76 -18.25 -0.25
N ASP A 519 21.92 -19.26 -1.12
CA ASP A 519 21.49 -20.62 -0.80
C ASP A 519 22.49 -21.33 0.12
N LYS A 520 21.95 -22.03 1.12
CA LYS A 520 22.73 -22.65 2.20
C LYS A 520 23.30 -24.02 1.81
N ILE A 521 22.72 -24.69 0.81
CA ILE A 521 23.25 -25.94 0.24
C ILE A 521 24.43 -25.60 -0.69
N ALA A 522 24.28 -24.59 -1.55
CA ALA A 522 25.35 -23.97 -2.33
C ALA A 522 26.51 -23.50 -1.44
N GLN A 523 26.22 -22.78 -0.36
CA GLN A 523 27.23 -22.37 0.60
C GLN A 523 28.00 -23.56 1.20
N THR A 524 27.30 -24.66 1.49
CA THR A 524 27.90 -25.92 1.96
C THR A 524 28.78 -26.55 0.88
N LYS A 525 28.29 -26.67 -0.37
CA LYS A 525 29.05 -27.21 -1.52
C LYS A 525 30.37 -26.46 -1.73
N SER A 526 30.34 -25.13 -1.71
CA SER A 526 31.55 -24.29 -1.85
C SER A 526 32.57 -24.55 -0.74
N TRP A 527 32.12 -24.70 0.51
CA TRP A 527 33.00 -25.03 1.65
C TRP A 527 33.54 -26.47 1.60
N VAL A 528 32.78 -27.42 1.05
CA VAL A 528 33.26 -28.78 0.84
C VAL A 528 34.40 -28.78 -0.17
N ILE A 529 34.25 -28.17 -1.34
CA ILE A 529 35.33 -28.08 -2.34
C ILE A 529 36.56 -27.39 -1.72
N LYS A 530 36.39 -26.21 -1.10
CA LYS A 530 37.49 -25.46 -0.45
C LYS A 530 38.18 -26.20 0.70
N GLY A 531 37.48 -27.15 1.34
CA GLY A 531 38.06 -28.04 2.33
C GLY A 531 38.82 -29.23 1.71
N GLN A 532 38.33 -29.79 0.60
CA GLN A 532 38.87 -31.00 -0.04
C GLN A 532 40.13 -30.74 -0.85
N LEU A 533 40.22 -29.57 -1.48
CA LEU A 533 41.42 -29.05 -2.14
C LEU A 533 42.62 -28.99 -1.18
N ASN A 534 42.38 -28.55 0.06
CA ASN A 534 43.42 -28.41 1.07
C ASN A 534 42.96 -28.90 2.47
N PRO A 535 42.91 -30.23 2.67
CA PRO A 535 42.25 -30.83 3.82
C PRO A 535 43.02 -30.65 5.13
N CYS A 536 44.35 -30.53 5.06
CA CYS A 536 45.19 -30.44 6.25
C CYS A 536 45.29 -29.00 6.80
N GLU A 537 45.33 -27.98 5.93
CA GLU A 537 45.43 -26.59 6.36
C GLU A 537 44.05 -25.92 6.54
N LYS A 538 43.07 -26.26 5.69
CA LYS A 538 41.77 -25.56 5.60
C LYS A 538 40.56 -26.46 5.91
N GLY A 539 40.70 -27.78 5.77
CA GLY A 539 39.59 -28.73 5.86
C GLY A 539 38.82 -28.69 7.18
N GLU A 540 39.49 -28.62 8.32
CA GLU A 540 38.81 -28.52 9.63
C GLU A 540 38.01 -27.23 9.79
N ALA A 541 38.58 -26.09 9.40
CA ALA A 541 37.90 -24.80 9.49
C ALA A 541 36.64 -24.74 8.62
N TYR A 542 36.63 -25.41 7.46
CA TYR A 542 35.43 -25.56 6.64
C TYR A 542 34.45 -26.61 7.19
N LEU A 543 34.93 -27.74 7.71
CA LEU A 543 34.08 -28.75 8.35
C LEU A 543 33.34 -28.19 9.58
N ALA A 544 33.99 -27.34 10.37
CA ALA A 544 33.37 -26.61 11.47
C ALA A 544 32.26 -25.64 11.00
N LYS A 545 32.50 -24.89 9.92
CA LYS A 545 31.49 -23.99 9.29
C LYS A 545 30.30 -24.79 8.75
N ILE A 546 30.56 -25.90 8.06
CA ILE A 546 29.54 -26.84 7.54
C ILE A 546 28.66 -27.37 8.68
N ASN A 547 29.25 -27.92 9.74
CA ASN A 547 28.52 -28.46 10.88
C ASN A 547 27.70 -27.38 11.62
N LYS A 548 28.27 -26.17 11.79
CA LYS A 548 27.57 -25.03 12.38
C LYS A 548 26.36 -24.61 11.54
N LEU A 549 26.53 -24.41 10.23
CA LEU A 549 25.45 -24.03 9.32
C LEU A 549 24.36 -25.12 9.26
N LYS A 550 24.75 -26.41 9.20
CA LYS A 550 23.81 -27.54 9.23
C LYS A 550 22.91 -27.50 10.47
N LYS A 551 23.49 -27.25 11.65
CA LYS A 551 22.73 -27.14 12.92
C LYS A 551 21.90 -25.87 13.00
N GLN A 552 22.42 -24.71 12.57
CA GLN A 552 21.72 -23.42 12.67
C GLN A 552 20.56 -23.26 11.68
N ALA A 553 20.59 -23.96 10.54
CA ALA A 553 19.56 -23.90 9.51
C ALA A 553 18.85 -25.23 9.25
N SER A 554 19.00 -26.21 10.16
CA SER A 554 18.37 -27.55 10.09
C SER A 554 18.50 -28.25 8.73
N LEU A 555 19.68 -28.16 8.11
CA LEU A 555 19.85 -28.58 6.71
C LEU A 555 19.87 -30.11 6.57
N THR A 556 18.93 -30.64 5.79
CA THR A 556 19.03 -31.97 5.19
C THR A 556 20.00 -31.92 4.01
N TYR A 557 20.83 -32.95 3.83
CA TYR A 557 21.71 -33.09 2.68
C TYR A 557 21.26 -34.30 1.86
N ASP A 558 21.33 -34.19 0.53
CA ASP A 558 21.20 -35.33 -0.39
C ASP A 558 22.37 -36.32 -0.22
N LYS A 559 22.29 -37.47 -0.89
CA LYS A 559 23.30 -38.54 -0.80
C LYS A 559 24.70 -38.08 -1.26
N GLU A 560 24.79 -37.24 -2.29
CA GLU A 560 26.05 -36.79 -2.88
C GLU A 560 26.75 -35.78 -1.96
N LEU A 561 26.03 -34.76 -1.48
CA LEU A 561 26.58 -33.78 -0.53
C LEU A 561 26.88 -34.42 0.84
N ALA A 562 26.02 -35.32 1.33
CA ALA A 562 26.30 -36.07 2.56
C ALA A 562 27.56 -36.94 2.42
N CYS A 563 27.75 -37.59 1.27
CA CYS A 563 28.96 -38.34 0.95
C CYS A 563 30.19 -37.43 0.99
N GLN A 564 30.15 -36.29 0.28
CA GLN A 564 31.31 -35.41 0.17
C GLN A 564 31.68 -34.70 1.48
N VAL A 565 30.72 -34.40 2.35
CA VAL A 565 31.00 -33.97 3.74
C VAL A 565 31.65 -35.08 4.56
N SER A 566 31.24 -36.35 4.37
CA SER A 566 31.88 -37.51 5.02
C SER A 566 33.31 -37.72 4.51
N ARG A 567 33.54 -37.57 3.20
CA ARG A 567 34.86 -37.62 2.56
C ARG A 567 35.80 -36.56 3.15
N LEU A 568 35.35 -35.32 3.29
CA LEU A 568 36.13 -34.25 3.94
C LEU A 568 36.48 -34.59 5.38
N LYS A 569 35.52 -35.11 6.17
CA LYS A 569 35.78 -35.56 7.55
C LYS A 569 36.87 -36.64 7.61
N SER A 570 36.86 -37.59 6.68
CA SER A 570 37.88 -38.64 6.57
C SER A 570 39.26 -38.09 6.20
N LYS A 571 39.37 -37.14 5.26
CA LYS A 571 40.65 -36.49 4.94
C LYS A 571 41.20 -35.68 6.12
N VAL A 572 40.36 -34.89 6.80
CA VAL A 572 40.75 -34.13 7.99
C VAL A 572 41.25 -35.05 9.10
N TYR A 573 40.58 -36.18 9.33
CA TYR A 573 41.07 -37.21 10.26
C TYR A 573 42.44 -37.77 9.82
N GLN A 574 42.63 -38.08 8.53
CA GLN A 574 43.91 -38.58 8.01
C GLN A 574 45.06 -37.58 8.22
N CYS A 575 44.82 -36.29 7.98
CA CYS A 575 45.81 -35.23 8.25
C CYS A 575 46.25 -35.21 9.72
N LYS A 576 45.29 -35.25 10.66
CA LYS A 576 45.62 -35.25 12.09
C LYS A 576 46.32 -36.54 12.52
N TYR A 577 45.81 -37.69 12.09
CA TYR A 577 46.41 -39.00 12.38
C TYR A 577 47.88 -39.05 11.93
N TRP A 578 48.20 -38.60 10.72
CA TRP A 578 49.58 -38.64 10.22
C TRP A 578 50.50 -37.62 10.88
N ALA A 579 50.00 -36.49 11.36
CA ALA A 579 50.78 -35.60 12.24
C ALA A 579 51.15 -36.29 13.57
N LEU A 580 50.27 -37.13 14.12
CA LEU A 580 50.56 -37.93 15.33
C LEU A 580 51.52 -39.09 15.05
N VAL A 581 51.46 -39.72 13.87
CA VAL A 581 52.46 -40.72 13.43
C VAL A 581 53.85 -40.10 13.33
N LEU A 582 53.99 -38.90 12.75
CA LEU A 582 55.27 -38.18 12.73
C LEU A 582 55.75 -37.84 14.15
N LYS A 583 54.85 -37.43 15.06
CA LYS A 583 55.20 -37.19 16.48
C LYS A 583 55.64 -38.47 17.18
N ALA A 584 54.98 -39.60 16.95
CA ALA A 584 55.33 -40.90 17.53
C ALA A 584 56.69 -41.40 17.03
N TRP A 585 56.96 -41.30 15.72
CA TRP A 585 58.29 -41.60 15.16
C TRP A 585 59.37 -40.69 15.75
N LYS A 586 59.10 -39.38 15.93
CA LYS A 586 60.06 -38.47 16.57
C LYS A 586 60.39 -38.92 18.00
N VAL A 587 59.38 -39.20 18.83
CA VAL A 587 59.58 -39.66 20.22
C VAL A 587 60.32 -41.00 20.27
N THR A 588 60.04 -41.91 19.32
CA THR A 588 60.74 -43.20 19.22
C THR A 588 62.21 -43.02 18.83
N TYR A 589 62.51 -42.11 17.91
CA TYR A 589 63.87 -41.75 17.52
C TYR A 589 64.65 -41.10 18.68
N GLU A 590 64.02 -40.17 19.41
CA GLU A 590 64.61 -39.55 20.62
C GLU A 590 64.88 -40.58 21.73
N GLU A 591 64.01 -41.58 21.89
CA GLU A 591 64.23 -42.70 22.82
C GLU A 591 65.38 -43.63 22.37
N CYS A 592 65.50 -43.92 21.08
CA CYS A 592 66.65 -44.67 20.53
C CYS A 592 67.99 -43.94 20.74
N GLU A 593 68.07 -42.63 20.45
CA GLU A 593 69.28 -41.83 20.69
C GLU A 593 69.63 -41.73 22.19
N ARG A 594 68.64 -41.86 23.09
CA ARG A 594 68.85 -41.96 24.54
C ARG A 594 69.32 -43.35 24.97
N PHE A 595 68.74 -44.41 24.40
CA PHE A 595 68.94 -45.79 24.82
C PHE A 595 70.17 -46.44 24.18
N GLY A 596 70.30 -46.37 22.85
CA GLY A 596 71.33 -47.09 22.08
C GLY A 596 72.76 -46.76 22.54
N PRO A 597 73.16 -45.47 22.56
CA PRO A 597 74.47 -45.03 23.07
C PRO A 597 74.70 -45.28 24.57
N ALA A 598 73.65 -45.61 25.33
CA ALA A 598 73.80 -46.05 26.72
C ALA A 598 74.07 -47.56 26.80
N SER A 599 73.33 -48.36 26.01
CA SER A 599 73.52 -49.81 25.92
C SER A 599 74.89 -50.19 25.35
N SER A 600 75.36 -49.47 24.31
CA SER A 600 76.69 -49.74 23.73
C SER A 600 77.83 -49.43 24.70
N LYS A 601 77.68 -48.46 25.61
CA LYS A 601 78.66 -48.16 26.67
C LYS A 601 78.74 -49.25 27.74
N ILE A 602 77.61 -49.86 28.11
CA ILE A 602 77.59 -51.05 28.97
C ILE A 602 78.40 -52.15 28.28
N MET A 603 78.11 -52.43 27.02
CA MET A 603 78.78 -53.49 26.27
C MET A 603 80.28 -53.24 26.06
N TYR A 604 80.67 -52.00 25.79
CA TYR A 604 82.07 -51.59 25.73
C TYR A 604 82.80 -51.85 27.06
N ALA A 605 82.18 -51.54 28.20
CA ALA A 605 82.75 -51.81 29.51
C ALA A 605 82.81 -53.31 29.83
N ASP A 606 81.82 -54.09 29.40
CA ASP A 606 81.81 -55.55 29.62
C ASP A 606 82.83 -56.30 28.76
N LEU A 607 83.20 -55.79 27.58
CA LEU A 607 84.18 -56.43 26.69
C LEU A 607 85.63 -56.05 26.98
N ASN A 608 85.90 -54.82 27.41
CA ASN A 608 87.27 -54.32 27.62
C ASN A 608 87.76 -54.55 29.07
N SER A 609 89.03 -54.93 29.23
CA SER A 609 89.72 -55.02 30.52
C SER A 609 91.22 -54.77 30.34
N ASP A 610 91.94 -54.55 31.43
CA ASP A 610 93.41 -54.39 31.44
C ASP A 610 94.17 -55.61 30.90
N GLU A 611 93.50 -56.77 30.75
CA GLU A 611 94.06 -58.00 30.21
C GLU A 611 93.82 -58.16 28.68
N LEU A 612 93.00 -57.30 28.07
CA LEU A 612 92.63 -57.39 26.66
C LEU A 612 93.75 -56.81 25.76
N PRO A 613 94.27 -57.55 24.75
CA PRO A 613 95.45 -57.14 23.99
C PRO A 613 95.21 -56.00 22.98
N CYS A 614 93.95 -55.65 22.73
CA CYS A 614 93.49 -54.55 21.88
C CYS A 614 92.17 -54.04 22.43
N GLU A 615 91.86 -52.76 22.24
CA GLU A 615 90.51 -52.23 22.47
C GLU A 615 89.50 -52.91 21.53
N THR A 616 88.28 -53.15 22.03
CA THR A 616 87.09 -53.43 21.22
C THR A 616 86.14 -52.26 21.32
N THR A 617 85.81 -51.61 20.20
CA THR A 617 84.79 -50.54 20.18
C THR A 617 83.39 -51.13 20.02
N VAL A 618 82.38 -50.44 20.55
CA VAL A 618 80.96 -50.78 20.34
C VAL A 618 80.19 -49.54 19.90
N GLU A 619 79.89 -49.49 18.61
CA GLU A 619 79.19 -48.36 17.98
C GLU A 619 77.69 -48.62 17.90
N PHE A 620 76.91 -47.55 17.92
CA PHE A 620 75.45 -47.56 17.79
C PHE A 620 75.04 -46.78 16.54
N LYS A 621 74.06 -47.31 15.80
CA LYS A 621 73.47 -46.64 14.63
C LYS A 621 71.99 -46.99 14.48
N HIS A 622 71.23 -46.04 13.95
CA HIS A 622 69.80 -46.19 13.67
C HIS A 622 69.54 -47.09 12.44
N LEU A 623 68.58 -48.02 12.55
CA LEU A 623 68.00 -48.75 11.41
C LEU A 623 66.56 -48.29 11.17
N GLY A 624 66.36 -47.57 10.06
CA GLY A 624 65.03 -47.09 9.66
C GLY A 624 64.45 -46.09 10.68
N LYS A 625 63.36 -46.46 11.34
CA LYS A 625 62.60 -45.58 12.27
C LYS A 625 62.36 -46.16 13.67
N ILE A 626 62.56 -47.47 13.83
CA ILE A 626 62.23 -48.23 15.04
C ILE A 626 63.27 -49.32 15.36
N GLY A 627 64.38 -49.37 14.61
CA GLY A 627 65.40 -50.39 14.70
C GLY A 627 66.77 -49.83 15.08
N ILE A 628 67.64 -50.73 15.53
CA ILE A 628 68.98 -50.43 16.00
C ILE A 628 69.99 -51.40 15.38
N GLN A 629 71.12 -50.85 14.93
CA GLN A 629 72.34 -51.56 14.61
C GLN A 629 73.35 -51.30 15.74
N TYR A 630 74.00 -52.36 16.23
CA TYR A 630 75.23 -52.23 17.01
C TYR A 630 76.37 -52.89 16.28
N THR A 631 77.49 -52.20 16.12
CA THR A 631 78.70 -52.74 15.49
C THR A 631 79.78 -52.90 16.55
N ILE A 632 80.14 -54.15 16.86
CA ILE A 632 81.21 -54.49 17.79
C ILE A 632 82.47 -54.77 16.97
N THR A 633 83.49 -53.93 17.11
CA THR A 633 84.69 -53.95 16.26
C THR A 633 85.90 -54.40 17.08
N THR A 634 86.38 -55.62 16.80
CA THR A 634 87.48 -56.28 17.52
C THR A 634 88.78 -56.17 16.72
N PHE A 635 89.75 -55.38 17.18
CA PHE A 635 91.02 -55.14 16.46
C PHE A 635 92.06 -56.25 16.69
N LEU A 636 92.94 -56.46 15.70
CA LEU A 636 93.91 -57.56 15.64
C LEU A 636 95.36 -57.03 15.63
N CYS A 637 95.74 -56.42 16.75
CA CYS A 637 97.11 -56.03 17.05
C CYS A 637 98.06 -57.24 16.96
N GLN A 638 99.32 -56.98 16.65
CA GLN A 638 100.22 -58.02 16.17
C GLN A 638 100.48 -59.13 17.20
N ARG A 639 100.42 -60.39 16.74
CA ARG A 639 100.56 -61.66 17.50
C ARG A 639 99.33 -62.17 18.26
N ILE A 640 98.13 -61.63 18.06
CA ILE A 640 96.91 -62.38 18.39
C ILE A 640 96.84 -63.63 17.51
N ASN A 641 96.85 -64.81 18.14
CA ASN A 641 96.53 -66.07 17.46
C ASN A 641 95.02 -66.08 17.17
N LEU A 642 94.61 -66.36 15.94
CA LEU A 642 93.20 -66.42 15.55
C LEU A 642 92.41 -67.49 16.32
N ALA A 643 93.07 -68.54 16.84
CA ALA A 643 92.46 -69.49 17.77
C ALA A 643 92.08 -68.88 19.15
N LYS A 644 92.64 -67.71 19.53
CA LYS A 644 92.19 -66.94 20.70
C LYS A 644 90.98 -66.06 20.42
N MET A 645 90.58 -65.86 19.15
CA MET A 645 89.28 -65.28 18.83
C MET A 645 88.12 -66.27 19.03
N GLY A 646 88.39 -67.46 19.57
CA GLY A 646 87.41 -68.50 19.88
C GLY A 646 87.18 -68.70 21.37
N ASP A 647 87.42 -67.71 22.23
CA ASP A 647 86.94 -67.75 23.62
C ASP A 647 85.40 -67.70 23.64
N PRO A 648 84.69 -68.75 24.11
CA PRO A 648 83.24 -68.74 24.15
C PRO A 648 82.68 -67.77 25.17
N GLU A 649 83.45 -67.29 26.16
CA GLU A 649 82.94 -66.39 27.19
C GLU A 649 82.74 -64.96 26.66
N TYR A 650 83.65 -64.49 25.79
CA TYR A 650 83.47 -63.26 25.00
C TYR A 650 82.14 -63.24 24.23
N TYR A 651 81.80 -64.30 23.48
CA TYR A 651 80.56 -64.35 22.69
C TYR A 651 79.31 -64.60 23.55
N LYS A 652 79.44 -65.28 24.69
CA LYS A 652 78.37 -65.33 25.71
C LYS A 652 78.03 -63.93 26.22
N LYS A 653 79.01 -63.07 26.52
CA LYS A 653 78.74 -61.67 26.93
C LYS A 653 77.88 -60.95 25.88
N ILE A 654 78.21 -61.08 24.60
CA ILE A 654 77.44 -60.49 23.48
C ILE A 654 75.99 -60.97 23.50
N ALA A 655 75.76 -62.28 23.56
CA ALA A 655 74.40 -62.83 23.57
C ALA A 655 73.63 -62.46 24.85
N THR A 656 74.27 -62.49 26.02
CA THR A 656 73.67 -62.12 27.30
C THR A 656 73.23 -60.66 27.27
N TRP A 657 74.11 -59.72 26.92
CA TRP A 657 73.74 -58.30 26.81
C TRP A 657 72.64 -58.04 25.77
N VAL A 658 72.64 -58.74 24.64
CA VAL A 658 71.54 -58.67 23.66
C VAL A 658 70.21 -59.06 24.30
N ASP A 659 70.11 -60.20 24.99
CA ASP A 659 68.85 -60.61 25.64
C ASP A 659 68.50 -59.78 26.89
N THR A 660 69.46 -59.45 27.76
CA THR A 660 69.20 -58.80 29.07
C THR A 660 69.17 -57.28 29.04
N GLU A 661 69.99 -56.63 28.22
CA GLU A 661 70.14 -55.16 28.20
C GLU A 661 69.52 -54.51 26.95
N VAL A 662 69.36 -55.24 25.84
CA VAL A 662 68.74 -54.69 24.61
C VAL A 662 67.29 -55.12 24.47
N LEU A 663 67.02 -56.43 24.39
CA LEU A 663 65.71 -56.94 24.02
C LEU A 663 64.70 -56.83 25.17
N SER A 664 65.10 -57.14 26.40
CA SER A 664 64.24 -57.14 27.61
C SER A 664 63.49 -55.81 27.85
N LYS A 665 64.03 -54.68 27.39
CA LYS A 665 63.54 -53.33 27.68
C LYS A 665 62.42 -52.87 26.76
N TYR A 666 62.39 -53.36 25.52
CA TYR A 666 61.49 -52.86 24.47
C TYR A 666 60.70 -53.94 23.73
N CYS A 667 61.14 -55.21 23.81
CA CYS A 667 60.46 -56.34 23.20
C CYS A 667 59.44 -56.96 24.17
N GLU A 668 58.16 -57.04 23.79
CA GLU A 668 57.17 -57.74 24.61
C GLU A 668 57.32 -59.27 24.55
N SER A 669 56.59 -59.98 25.42
CA SER A 669 56.62 -61.46 25.55
C SER A 669 56.19 -62.24 24.30
N ASN A 670 55.71 -61.54 23.25
CA ASN A 670 55.46 -62.09 21.92
C ASN A 670 56.72 -62.20 21.05
N MET A 671 57.83 -61.56 21.46
CA MET A 671 59.13 -61.50 20.78
C MET A 671 59.12 -60.91 19.36
N ARG A 672 58.14 -60.07 18.99
CA ARG A 672 58.03 -59.42 17.65
C ARG A 672 59.30 -58.73 17.18
N CYS A 673 60.08 -58.15 18.10
CA CYS A 673 61.36 -57.52 17.79
C CYS A 673 62.39 -58.45 17.12
N LYS A 674 62.29 -59.78 17.32
CA LYS A 674 63.21 -60.78 16.78
C LYS A 674 62.84 -61.28 15.38
N GLU A 675 61.65 -60.95 14.86
CA GLU A 675 61.15 -61.48 13.58
C GLU A 675 62.11 -61.20 12.40
N ASP A 676 62.79 -60.04 12.42
CA ASP A 676 63.73 -59.57 11.41
C ASP A 676 65.18 -59.39 11.96
N PHE A 677 65.49 -59.87 13.17
CA PHE A 677 66.84 -59.72 13.76
C PHE A 677 67.84 -60.68 13.10
N TYR A 678 68.90 -60.12 12.51
CA TYR A 678 70.03 -60.88 11.96
C TYR A 678 71.40 -60.31 12.39
N ILE A 679 72.46 -61.08 12.17
CA ILE A 679 73.85 -60.67 12.38
C ILE A 679 74.57 -60.61 11.02
N TYR A 680 75.39 -59.58 10.81
CA TYR A 680 76.39 -59.55 9.73
C TYR A 680 77.80 -59.57 10.36
N LEU A 681 78.70 -60.38 9.80
CA LEU A 681 80.05 -60.57 10.29
C LEU A 681 81.05 -60.25 9.18
N GLU A 682 81.85 -59.19 9.32
CA GLU A 682 82.87 -58.83 8.33
C GLU A 682 84.28 -59.02 8.86
N GLY A 683 85.08 -59.83 8.14
CA GLY A 683 86.51 -59.97 8.40
C GLY A 683 87.33 -59.00 7.57
N HIS A 684 87.90 -57.99 8.21
CA HIS A 684 88.75 -56.99 7.56
C HIS A 684 90.19 -57.48 7.44
N THR A 685 90.83 -57.18 6.31
CA THR A 685 92.22 -57.49 6.00
C THR A 685 92.94 -56.27 5.46
N ASP A 686 94.14 -56.01 5.96
CA ASP A 686 94.94 -54.84 5.60
C ASP A 686 95.51 -54.93 4.17
N GLY A 687 95.77 -53.78 3.55
CA GLY A 687 96.25 -53.65 2.17
C GLY A 687 97.69 -54.13 1.92
N ASN A 688 98.23 -54.99 2.78
CA ASN A 688 99.44 -55.73 2.50
C ASN A 688 99.16 -56.85 1.50
N ARG A 689 100.12 -57.09 0.59
CA ARG A 689 100.04 -58.17 -0.38
C ARG A 689 100.02 -59.51 0.36
N PHE A 690 98.95 -60.28 0.18
CA PHE A 690 98.80 -61.60 0.80
C PHE A 690 100.02 -62.50 0.57
N SER A 691 100.62 -62.98 1.65
CA SER A 691 101.87 -63.76 1.67
C SER A 691 101.69 -65.23 2.01
N GLY A 692 100.44 -65.73 2.05
CA GLY A 692 100.10 -67.04 2.62
C GLY A 692 99.73 -66.93 4.11
N ALA A 693 98.74 -67.73 4.51
CA ALA A 693 98.34 -67.92 5.90
C ALA A 693 97.88 -69.36 6.10
N LYS A 694 98.34 -70.02 7.18
CA LYS A 694 98.01 -71.42 7.52
C LYS A 694 97.48 -71.51 8.95
N TYR A 695 96.48 -72.36 9.14
CA TYR A 695 95.85 -72.66 10.42
C TYR A 695 96.19 -74.09 10.86
N ASP A 696 96.36 -74.29 12.18
CA ASP A 696 96.70 -75.60 12.78
C ASP A 696 95.56 -76.64 12.67
N LYS A 697 94.33 -76.19 12.39
CA LYS A 697 93.11 -76.99 12.26
C LYS A 697 92.27 -76.47 11.11
N SER A 698 91.46 -77.36 10.52
CA SER A 698 90.51 -76.98 9.46
C SER A 698 89.39 -76.10 10.01
N LEU A 699 89.08 -75.01 9.30
CA LEU A 699 87.96 -74.11 9.60
C LEU A 699 86.59 -74.70 9.19
N GLY A 700 86.61 -75.67 8.27
CA GLY A 700 85.41 -76.38 7.82
C GLY A 700 84.40 -75.50 7.09
N ILE A 701 84.86 -74.56 6.27
CA ILE A 701 84.00 -73.69 5.45
C ILE A 701 83.59 -74.44 4.17
N PRO A 702 82.31 -74.79 3.97
CA PRO A 702 81.88 -75.55 2.81
C PRO A 702 82.09 -74.80 1.48
N GLU A 703 82.29 -75.55 0.41
CA GLU A 703 82.12 -75.03 -0.95
C GLU A 703 80.67 -74.59 -1.17
N GLY A 704 80.46 -73.51 -1.93
CA GLY A 704 79.16 -72.87 -2.08
C GLY A 704 78.74 -71.96 -0.90
N THR A 705 79.60 -71.74 0.11
CA THR A 705 79.31 -70.78 1.19
C THR A 705 79.13 -69.37 0.60
N PRO A 706 77.97 -68.70 0.78
CA PRO A 706 77.75 -67.34 0.30
C PRO A 706 78.39 -66.32 1.26
N PHE A 707 79.05 -65.31 0.70
CA PHE A 707 79.66 -64.20 1.43
C PHE A 707 79.55 -62.89 0.63
N THR A 708 79.60 -61.75 1.31
CA THR A 708 79.84 -60.46 0.64
C THR A 708 81.34 -60.18 0.60
N HIS A 709 81.88 -59.66 -0.51
CA HIS A 709 83.29 -59.29 -0.58
C HIS A 709 83.50 -57.92 -1.22
N PHE A 710 83.94 -56.99 -0.36
CA PHE A 710 84.31 -55.63 -0.68
C PHE A 710 85.83 -55.53 -0.90
N VAL A 711 86.24 -54.88 -1.99
CA VAL A 711 87.63 -54.49 -2.23
C VAL A 711 87.70 -52.97 -2.17
N GLY A 712 88.43 -52.45 -1.20
CA GLY A 712 88.60 -51.03 -0.97
C GLY A 712 89.30 -50.34 -2.14
N ASN A 713 88.70 -49.24 -2.58
CA ASN A 713 89.30 -48.26 -3.48
C ASN A 713 89.16 -46.86 -2.86
N ASN A 714 89.94 -45.88 -3.32
CA ASN A 714 89.95 -44.51 -2.79
C ASN A 714 88.63 -43.73 -2.98
N SER A 715 87.56 -44.41 -3.45
CA SER A 715 86.20 -43.90 -3.65
C SER A 715 85.12 -44.75 -2.95
N GLY A 716 85.50 -45.77 -2.16
CA GLY A 716 84.63 -46.39 -1.16
C GLY A 716 83.51 -47.32 -1.66
N SER A 717 83.61 -47.99 -2.81
CA SER A 717 82.58 -48.97 -3.22
C SER A 717 83.05 -50.10 -4.15
N VAL A 718 82.65 -51.34 -3.84
CA VAL A 718 82.02 -52.35 -4.73
C VAL A 718 81.27 -53.35 -3.83
N ASP A 719 79.95 -53.43 -3.89
CA ASP A 719 79.17 -54.51 -3.27
C ASP A 719 78.98 -55.66 -4.29
N THR A 720 79.42 -56.86 -3.93
CA THR A 720 79.15 -58.09 -4.69
C THR A 720 79.12 -59.31 -3.76
N THR A 721 77.94 -59.87 -3.56
CA THR A 721 77.77 -61.23 -3.03
C THR A 721 78.44 -62.23 -3.96
N LYS A 722 79.26 -63.13 -3.40
CA LYS A 722 80.00 -64.18 -4.11
C LYS A 722 79.87 -65.48 -3.32
N GLU A 723 79.91 -66.60 -4.02
CA GLU A 723 79.96 -67.93 -3.40
C GLU A 723 81.38 -68.48 -3.41
N ALA A 724 81.74 -69.22 -2.36
CA ALA A 724 83.05 -69.84 -2.23
C ALA A 724 83.18 -71.04 -3.17
N THR A 725 83.79 -70.85 -4.34
CA THR A 725 84.05 -71.90 -5.35
C THR A 725 85.15 -72.90 -4.97
N ARG A 726 85.49 -72.97 -3.67
CA ARG A 726 86.32 -74.02 -3.07
C ARG A 726 86.09 -74.11 -1.57
N ASN A 727 86.19 -75.32 -1.03
CA ASN A 727 86.27 -75.59 0.41
C ASN A 727 87.51 -74.92 1.03
N ILE A 728 87.33 -74.12 2.09
CA ILE A 728 88.42 -73.43 2.79
C ILE A 728 88.72 -74.17 4.09
N THR A 729 89.83 -74.92 4.10
CA THR A 729 90.24 -75.80 5.20
C THR A 729 91.32 -75.18 6.08
N THR A 730 92.60 -75.27 5.68
CA THR A 730 93.78 -74.91 6.50
C THR A 730 94.71 -73.88 5.87
N ASP A 731 94.81 -73.86 4.53
CA ASP A 731 95.80 -73.05 3.79
C ASP A 731 95.07 -72.03 2.90
N LEU A 732 95.12 -70.76 3.31
CA LEU A 732 94.46 -69.65 2.63
C LEU A 732 95.33 -69.10 1.49
N LYS A 733 94.70 -68.59 0.44
CA LYS A 733 95.37 -68.17 -0.81
C LYS A 733 95.08 -66.71 -1.22
N SER A 734 94.23 -65.97 -0.49
CA SER A 734 94.00 -64.53 -0.68
C SER A 734 93.57 -63.82 0.62
N ASN A 735 93.59 -62.48 0.60
CA ASN A 735 93.07 -61.64 1.69
C ASN A 735 91.57 -61.87 1.91
N MET A 736 90.76 -61.97 0.85
CA MET A 736 89.34 -62.37 0.90
C MET A 736 89.12 -63.63 1.75
N GLU A 737 89.91 -64.69 1.55
CA GLU A 737 89.76 -65.92 2.34
C GLU A 737 90.18 -65.74 3.79
N LEU A 738 91.12 -64.84 4.08
CA LEU A 738 91.50 -64.48 5.45
C LEU A 738 90.40 -63.65 6.14
N GLY A 739 89.65 -62.83 5.39
CA GLY A 739 88.43 -62.19 5.86
C GLY A 739 87.29 -63.19 6.13
N ILE A 740 86.98 -64.07 5.17
CA ILE A 740 85.96 -65.12 5.34
C ILE A 740 86.33 -66.05 6.51
N ALA A 741 87.59 -66.46 6.63
CA ALA A 741 88.08 -67.28 7.73
C ALA A 741 87.88 -66.61 9.10
N ARG A 742 88.12 -65.31 9.20
CA ARG A 742 87.86 -64.49 10.38
C ARG A 742 86.36 -64.48 10.72
N ALA A 743 85.51 -64.04 9.78
CA ALA A 743 84.06 -63.97 9.97
C ALA A 743 83.43 -65.34 10.31
N TRP A 744 83.88 -66.42 9.67
CA TRP A 744 83.37 -67.78 9.91
C TRP A 744 83.78 -68.35 11.26
N THR A 745 85.00 -68.06 11.73
CA THR A 745 85.44 -68.43 13.09
C THR A 745 84.52 -67.80 14.14
N VAL A 746 84.12 -66.54 13.93
CA VAL A 746 83.16 -65.83 14.80
C VAL A 746 81.73 -66.37 14.65
N LYS A 747 81.29 -66.69 13.43
CA LYS A 747 79.97 -67.31 13.17
C LYS A 747 79.78 -68.57 14.02
N GLN A 748 80.76 -69.46 14.03
CA GLN A 748 80.72 -70.71 14.82
C GLN A 748 80.56 -70.46 16.32
N GLN A 749 81.03 -69.33 16.84
CA GLN A 749 80.86 -68.95 18.24
C GLN A 749 79.52 -68.25 18.53
N LEU A 750 78.83 -67.70 17.53
CA LEU A 750 77.55 -67.00 17.67
C LEU A 750 76.32 -67.83 17.25
N ASP A 751 76.50 -68.96 16.56
CA ASP A 751 75.41 -69.83 16.08
C ASP A 751 74.44 -70.29 17.20
N PHE A 752 74.86 -70.27 18.48
CA PHE A 752 73.99 -70.58 19.61
C PHE A 752 72.88 -69.53 19.85
N MET A 753 73.02 -68.31 19.32
CA MET A 753 72.00 -67.25 19.41
C MET A 753 70.75 -67.53 18.56
N LYS A 754 70.81 -68.49 17.62
CA LYS A 754 69.69 -68.93 16.75
C LYS A 754 69.06 -67.82 15.90
N VAL A 755 69.84 -66.78 15.57
CA VAL A 755 69.47 -65.73 14.61
C VAL A 755 70.20 -65.97 13.28
N PRO A 756 69.67 -65.52 12.12
CA PRO A 756 70.37 -65.63 10.85
C PRO A 756 71.70 -64.88 10.89
N ILE A 757 72.81 -65.54 10.52
CA ILE A 757 74.14 -64.93 10.45
C ILE A 757 74.62 -64.94 9.00
N LYS A 758 74.96 -63.76 8.48
CA LYS A 758 75.62 -63.52 7.20
C LYS A 758 77.10 -63.25 7.42
N VAL A 759 77.95 -63.64 6.46
CA VAL A 759 79.41 -63.45 6.54
C VAL A 759 79.92 -62.62 5.36
N GLY A 760 81.02 -61.90 5.56
CA GLY A 760 81.70 -61.13 4.53
C GLY A 760 83.17 -60.86 4.82
N ALA A 761 83.82 -60.24 3.86
CA ALA A 761 85.24 -59.92 3.89
C ALA A 761 85.53 -58.56 3.25
N TYR A 762 86.39 -57.78 3.90
CA TYR A 762 86.87 -56.49 3.42
C TYR A 762 88.37 -56.56 3.13
N GLU A 763 88.78 -56.35 1.88
CA GLU A 763 90.19 -56.12 1.52
C GLU A 763 90.46 -54.61 1.50
N HIS A 764 91.21 -54.09 2.47
CA HIS A 764 91.60 -52.69 2.53
C HIS A 764 92.57 -52.30 1.38
N PRO A 765 92.52 -51.06 0.87
CA PRO A 765 93.38 -50.61 -0.22
C PRO A 765 94.85 -50.58 0.19
N SER A 766 95.77 -50.63 -0.77
CA SER A 766 97.21 -50.83 -0.49
C SER A 766 97.93 -49.67 0.24
N GLY A 767 97.24 -48.57 0.55
CA GLY A 767 97.69 -47.53 1.48
C GLY A 767 97.32 -47.77 2.95
N GLU A 768 96.30 -48.59 3.21
CA GLU A 768 95.73 -48.86 4.54
C GLU A 768 96.37 -50.14 5.12
N LYS A 769 97.44 -49.97 5.89
CA LYS A 769 98.32 -51.05 6.37
C LYS A 769 98.69 -50.90 7.84
N GLY A 770 98.21 -51.83 8.66
CA GLY A 770 98.53 -51.86 10.09
C GLY A 770 97.72 -52.90 10.86
N GLY A 771 97.61 -52.73 12.18
CA GLY A 771 96.73 -53.54 13.04
C GLY A 771 95.30 -53.02 13.05
N GLU A 772 95.14 -51.72 12.90
CA GLU A 772 93.89 -50.96 12.81
C GLU A 772 93.02 -51.29 11.58
N PHE A 773 93.63 -51.87 10.53
CA PHE A 773 92.96 -52.40 9.34
C PHE A 773 92.79 -53.93 9.37
N ARG A 774 93.17 -54.58 10.48
CA ARG A 774 92.93 -56.00 10.75
C ARG A 774 91.94 -56.09 11.88
N ARG A 775 90.67 -56.35 11.57
CA ARG A 775 89.60 -56.38 12.58
C ARG A 775 88.50 -57.34 12.17
N ILE A 776 87.60 -57.63 13.10
CA ILE A 776 86.31 -58.24 12.81
C ILE A 776 85.22 -57.29 13.29
N GLU A 777 84.24 -57.02 12.43
CA GLU A 777 83.05 -56.25 12.76
C GLU A 777 81.86 -57.20 12.91
N ILE A 778 81.18 -57.12 14.04
CA ILE A 778 79.99 -57.89 14.39
C ILE A 778 78.81 -56.91 14.41
N GLU A 779 78.03 -56.86 13.33
CA GLU A 779 76.84 -56.02 13.23
C GLU A 779 75.59 -56.77 13.70
N LEU A 780 75.04 -56.36 14.84
CA LEU A 780 73.79 -56.84 15.40
C LEU A 780 72.64 -55.97 14.88
N ASN A 781 71.89 -56.46 13.87
CA ASN A 781 70.90 -55.69 13.14
C ASN A 781 69.46 -56.00 13.60
N ILE A 782 68.93 -55.24 14.58
CA ILE A 782 67.60 -55.45 15.18
C ILE A 782 66.61 -54.40 14.64
N THR A 783 65.95 -54.69 13.52
CA THR A 783 65.12 -53.72 12.77
C THR A 783 63.83 -53.29 13.47
N ASN A 784 63.25 -54.15 14.31
CA ASN A 784 61.91 -53.97 14.91
C ASN A 784 61.94 -53.73 16.43
N LEU A 785 63.09 -53.37 17.01
CA LEU A 785 63.28 -53.29 18.47
C LEU A 785 62.24 -52.41 19.19
N MET A 786 61.93 -51.25 18.63
CA MET A 786 61.04 -50.26 19.24
C MET A 786 59.57 -50.36 18.78
N LEU A 787 59.18 -51.46 18.12
CA LEU A 787 57.85 -51.60 17.52
C LEU A 787 56.73 -51.44 18.56
N ASP A 788 56.81 -52.17 19.67
CA ASP A 788 55.80 -52.11 20.74
C ASP A 788 55.82 -50.76 21.49
N PHE A 789 56.98 -50.11 21.60
CA PHE A 789 57.11 -48.75 22.16
C PHE A 789 56.41 -47.71 21.26
N TYR A 790 56.69 -47.74 19.96
CA TYR A 790 56.06 -46.86 18.97
C TYR A 790 54.53 -47.04 18.93
N GLU A 791 54.03 -48.29 18.94
CA GLU A 791 52.60 -48.59 18.94
C GLU A 791 51.89 -48.06 20.20
N LYS A 792 52.52 -48.16 21.39
CA LYS A 792 52.04 -47.55 22.63
C LYS A 792 52.02 -46.02 22.54
N THR A 793 53.13 -45.39 22.17
CA THR A 793 53.26 -43.93 22.03
C THR A 793 52.21 -43.37 21.07
N LEU A 794 52.00 -44.00 19.91
CA LEU A 794 50.99 -43.56 18.94
C LEU A 794 49.56 -43.70 19.50
N LYS A 795 49.25 -44.79 20.20
CA LYS A 795 47.94 -45.03 20.83
C LYS A 795 47.61 -44.00 21.91
N GLU A 796 48.60 -43.58 22.70
CA GLU A 796 48.47 -42.52 23.70
C GLU A 796 48.26 -41.15 23.05
N LEU A 797 49.09 -40.80 22.06
CA LEU A 797 48.94 -39.55 21.29
C LEU A 797 47.58 -39.43 20.58
N ILE A 798 47.00 -40.53 20.08
CA ILE A 798 45.65 -40.57 19.51
C ILE A 798 44.58 -40.31 20.58
N LYS A 799 44.76 -40.84 21.80
CA LYS A 799 43.85 -40.62 22.93
C LYS A 799 43.91 -39.17 23.43
N GLU A 800 45.10 -38.62 23.64
CA GLU A 800 45.31 -37.25 24.13
C GLU A 800 44.81 -36.18 23.16
N SER A 801 45.09 -36.35 21.86
CA SER A 801 44.74 -35.37 20.83
C SER A 801 43.24 -35.25 20.55
N GLY A 802 42.40 -36.13 21.12
CA GLY A 802 40.95 -36.06 21.02
C GLY A 802 40.40 -36.25 19.60
N ILE A 803 41.21 -36.74 18.65
CA ILE A 803 40.79 -36.87 17.23
C ILE A 803 39.64 -37.87 17.00
N GLY A 804 39.35 -38.68 18.02
CA GLY A 804 38.26 -39.64 18.04
C GLY A 804 38.54 -40.88 17.19
N ASN A 805 37.48 -41.64 16.90
CA ASN A 805 37.57 -42.82 16.06
C ASN A 805 37.66 -42.43 14.57
N ARG A 806 38.51 -43.14 13.82
CA ARG A 806 38.58 -43.09 12.36
C ARG A 806 37.18 -43.17 11.75
N PRO A 807 36.75 -42.19 10.93
CA PRO A 807 35.47 -42.27 10.23
C PRO A 807 35.37 -43.53 9.37
N LYS A 808 34.16 -44.11 9.26
CA LYS A 808 33.92 -45.20 8.31
C LYS A 808 34.16 -44.69 6.90
N LEU A 809 35.05 -45.35 6.16
CA LEU A 809 35.10 -45.23 4.70
C LEU A 809 33.82 -45.84 4.13
N GLY A 810 33.22 -45.17 3.14
CA GLY A 810 32.04 -45.67 2.44
C GLY A 810 30.99 -44.60 2.19
N CYS A 811 30.92 -44.16 0.94
CA CYS A 811 29.74 -43.63 0.28
C CYS A 811 29.91 -43.80 -1.24
#